data_AF-A0AA36I9R7-F1
#
_entry.id   AF-A0AA36I9R7-F1
#
_cell.length_a   1.000
_cell.length_b   1.000
_cell.length_c   1.000
_cell.angle_alpha   90.00
_cell.angle_beta   90.00
_cell.angle_gamma   90.00
#
_symmetry.space_group_name_H-M   'P 1'
#
loop_
_entity.id
_entity.type
_entity.pdbx_description
1 polymer ?
#
loop_
_entity_poly.entity_id
_entity_poly.type
_entity_poly.pdbx_seq_one_letter_code
_entity_poly.pdbx_strand_id
1 'polypeptide(L)'
;DAQGRRAALLAEDVFVFVQANREALDAAVDYSRDLGYDYFGFKTLEKSYLLRVNDKIVERPQHMIMRVACGIHCDLESVLESYDLMSRKLFTHASPTLFNAGTPQPQMSSCFLLKMKDDSIEGIYDTLKQCAMISKSAGGIGVAVSNIRASGSYVRGTNGKSNGLVPMLRNFNETARFVGQGGGKRKGAFAMYLEPWHADVFDFIELRKNHGKEQQRARDLFLGLWVPNLFMQRVKGNQDWTLFCPNEAFDQETGKGLMDVWGEDFEKMYTRLEAEGKGRKTIKDQANRKSNQQNLGTIHCSNLCTEIIEYTSADEVAVCNLASIALPSFASDGQPYDFQKLYEVTKVVTRNLNKVIDRNYYPVVEARRSNMRHRPVGLGVQGFADALLMMKLPFESEAAKRLNQDIFETIYFAACEASCELAEVQGPYETYEGSPASQGRLQFDLWGVEPSARWDWAGLKARIARSGLRNSLLVAPMPTASTAQILGNNESFEPYTQNLYVRRVLSGEFVQVNRHLLRDLIQRGLWSEELRVQLIRHNGSVQALDIPDDLKELYKTVWEIKQRVVVDMAADRGAFIDQSQSLNIHMVDANTAKLSSMHFHGWQRGLKTGMYYLRTKAAADAIKFTVEVPDRESEPNSQSATCLGCSA
;
A
#
# COMPACT_ATOMS: atom_id res chain seq x y z
N ASP A 1 0.59 34.67 -12.23
CA ASP A 1 0.48 34.62 -10.75
C ASP A 1 0.22 36.04 -10.25
N ALA A 2 0.37 36.33 -8.95
CA ALA A 2 0.21 37.67 -8.40
C ALA A 2 1.29 38.67 -8.85
N GLN A 3 2.33 38.21 -9.56
CA GLN A 3 3.42 39.01 -10.13
C GLN A 3 3.32 39.09 -11.67
N GLY A 4 2.17 38.75 -12.26
CA GLY A 4 1.94 38.79 -13.70
C GLY A 4 2.62 37.69 -14.52
N ARG A 5 3.35 36.75 -13.90
CA ARG A 5 4.08 35.68 -14.62
C ARG A 5 3.13 34.60 -15.14
N ARG A 6 3.38 34.05 -16.33
CA ARG A 6 2.61 32.91 -16.89
C ARG A 6 2.75 31.70 -15.95
N ALA A 7 1.63 31.26 -15.38
CA ALA A 7 1.54 30.10 -14.50
C ALA A 7 0.43 29.19 -15.03
N ALA A 8 0.77 28.37 -16.04
CA ALA A 8 -0.17 27.46 -16.67
C ALA A 8 -0.49 26.26 -15.76
N LEU A 9 -1.74 25.80 -15.77
CA LEU A 9 -2.16 24.58 -15.07
C LEU A 9 -2.07 23.32 -15.94
N LEU A 10 -2.01 23.48 -17.27
CA LEU A 10 -1.83 22.39 -18.23
C LEU A 10 -0.45 22.47 -18.88
N ALA A 11 0.11 21.30 -19.22
CA ALA A 11 1.28 21.19 -20.08
C ALA A 11 0.95 21.61 -21.53
N GLU A 12 1.97 22.06 -22.27
CA GLU A 12 1.78 22.66 -23.60
C GLU A 12 1.45 21.61 -24.68
N ASP A 13 2.05 20.41 -24.58
CA ASP A 13 1.72 19.24 -25.41
C ASP A 13 0.26 18.80 -25.22
N VAL A 14 -0.19 18.71 -23.97
CA VAL A 14 -1.55 18.32 -23.60
C VAL A 14 -2.56 19.41 -24.01
N PHE A 15 -2.22 20.69 -23.88
CA PHE A 15 -3.07 21.78 -24.36
C PHE A 15 -3.22 21.74 -25.88
N VAL A 16 -2.13 21.55 -26.64
CA VAL A 16 -2.16 21.43 -28.11
C VAL A 16 -2.98 20.22 -28.54
N PHE A 17 -2.79 19.06 -27.90
CA PHE A 17 -3.60 17.86 -28.15
C PHE A 17 -5.10 18.11 -27.91
N VAL A 18 -5.47 18.75 -26.79
CA VAL A 18 -6.86 19.07 -26.47
C VAL A 18 -7.46 20.06 -27.47
N GLN A 19 -6.72 21.10 -27.89
CA GLN A 19 -7.20 22.04 -28.92
C GLN A 19 -7.44 21.35 -30.27
N ALA A 20 -6.54 20.44 -30.67
CA ALA A 20 -6.65 19.71 -31.94
C ALA A 20 -7.82 18.70 -31.98
N ASN A 21 -8.21 18.15 -30.82
CA ASN A 21 -9.24 17.10 -30.73
C ASN A 21 -10.54 17.56 -30.03
N ARG A 22 -10.68 18.86 -29.74
CA ARG A 22 -11.70 19.43 -28.83
C ARG A 22 -13.12 18.90 -29.04
N GLU A 23 -13.57 18.78 -30.30
CA GLU A 23 -14.95 18.41 -30.64
C GLU A 23 -15.24 16.93 -30.33
N ALA A 24 -14.25 16.04 -30.49
CA ALA A 24 -14.37 14.64 -30.09
C ALA A 24 -14.28 14.47 -28.56
N LEU A 25 -13.45 15.28 -27.89
CA LEU A 25 -13.29 15.24 -26.44
C LEU A 25 -14.53 15.80 -25.72
N ASP A 26 -15.06 16.94 -26.15
CA ASP A 26 -16.27 17.55 -25.60
C ASP A 26 -17.51 16.67 -25.83
N ALA A 27 -17.62 16.03 -27.00
CA ALA A 27 -18.71 15.10 -27.30
C ALA A 27 -18.68 13.81 -26.47
N ALA A 28 -17.50 13.41 -25.97
CA ALA A 28 -17.34 12.23 -25.12
C ALA A 28 -17.66 12.48 -23.63
N VAL A 29 -17.66 13.73 -23.17
CA VAL A 29 -17.82 14.05 -21.74
C VAL A 29 -19.28 13.95 -21.29
N ASP A 30 -19.59 12.82 -20.65
CA ASP A 30 -20.89 12.56 -20.02
C ASP A 30 -20.94 13.12 -18.59
N TYR A 31 -21.45 14.36 -18.47
CA TYR A 31 -21.63 15.03 -17.18
C TYR A 31 -22.64 14.36 -16.24
N SER A 32 -23.47 13.41 -16.69
CA SER A 32 -24.38 12.69 -15.76
C SER A 32 -23.58 11.86 -14.75
N ARG A 33 -22.38 11.41 -15.13
CA ARG A 33 -21.45 10.63 -14.29
C ARG A 33 -20.92 11.40 -13.08
N ASP A 34 -21.01 12.74 -13.07
CA ASP A 34 -20.72 13.54 -11.87
C ASP A 34 -21.68 13.23 -10.71
N LEU A 35 -22.91 12.77 -11.00
CA LEU A 35 -23.90 12.34 -10.00
C LEU A 35 -23.64 10.92 -9.45
N GLY A 36 -22.71 10.17 -10.06
CA GLY A 36 -22.32 8.83 -9.59
C GLY A 36 -21.46 8.83 -8.33
N TYR A 37 -21.06 10.01 -7.81
CA TYR A 37 -20.25 10.16 -6.60
C TYR A 37 -21.12 10.35 -5.35
N ASP A 38 -20.83 9.60 -4.28
CA ASP A 38 -21.42 9.91 -2.97
C ASP A 38 -20.85 11.22 -2.40
N TYR A 39 -21.54 11.77 -1.39
CA TYR A 39 -21.19 13.05 -0.79
C TYR A 39 -19.74 13.12 -0.28
N PHE A 40 -19.22 12.06 0.35
CA PHE A 40 -17.86 12.05 0.89
C PHE A 40 -16.82 11.86 -0.22
N GLY A 41 -17.11 11.06 -1.24
CA GLY A 41 -16.27 10.96 -2.43
C GLY A 41 -16.17 12.29 -3.19
N PHE A 42 -17.31 12.95 -3.43
CA PHE A 42 -17.36 14.29 -4.04
C PHE A 42 -16.63 15.33 -3.19
N LYS A 43 -16.86 15.38 -1.87
CA LYS A 43 -16.14 16.31 -0.97
C LYS A 43 -14.64 16.01 -0.86
N THR A 44 -14.21 14.79 -1.14
CA THR A 44 -12.78 14.44 -1.26
C THR A 44 -12.19 15.03 -2.54
N LEU A 45 -12.88 14.90 -3.68
CA LEU A 45 -12.50 15.52 -4.94
C LEU A 45 -12.44 17.06 -4.84
N GLU A 46 -13.52 17.68 -4.36
CA GLU A 46 -13.67 19.13 -4.17
C GLU A 46 -12.52 19.72 -3.34
N LYS A 47 -12.15 19.05 -2.24
CA LYS A 47 -11.12 19.53 -1.31
C LYS A 47 -9.70 19.54 -1.92
N SER A 48 -9.36 18.52 -2.71
CA SER A 48 -7.95 18.23 -3.03
C SER A 48 -7.62 18.03 -4.51
N TYR A 49 -8.52 17.49 -5.32
CA TYR A 49 -8.21 16.91 -6.65
C TYR A 49 -8.61 17.79 -7.83
N LEU A 50 -9.72 18.52 -7.72
CA LEU A 50 -10.18 19.42 -8.77
C LEU A 50 -9.32 20.69 -8.80
N LEU A 51 -8.77 21.03 -9.96
CA LEU A 51 -7.90 22.21 -10.12
C LEU A 51 -8.65 23.51 -9.83
N ARG A 52 -7.89 24.52 -9.38
CA ARG A 52 -8.39 25.81 -8.92
C ARG A 52 -7.63 26.98 -9.55
N VAL A 53 -8.35 28.05 -9.84
CA VAL A 53 -7.81 29.36 -10.25
C VAL A 53 -8.33 30.40 -9.27
N ASN A 54 -7.43 31.12 -8.58
CA ASN A 54 -7.78 32.08 -7.53
C ASN A 54 -8.76 31.48 -6.51
N ASP A 55 -8.38 30.30 -5.99
CA ASP A 55 -9.12 29.41 -5.08
C ASP A 55 -10.50 28.88 -5.54
N LYS A 56 -11.07 29.40 -6.63
CA LYS A 56 -12.28 28.87 -7.26
C LYS A 56 -11.96 27.60 -8.03
N ILE A 57 -12.79 26.57 -7.87
CA ILE A 57 -12.68 25.33 -8.65
C ILE A 57 -13.04 25.61 -10.12
N VAL A 58 -12.22 25.09 -11.03
CA VAL A 58 -12.44 25.21 -12.49
C VAL A 58 -12.67 23.87 -13.19
N GLU A 59 -12.53 22.74 -12.48
CA GLU A 59 -12.81 21.40 -13.00
C GLU A 59 -14.08 20.80 -12.37
N ARG A 60 -14.91 20.16 -13.20
CA ARG A 60 -15.82 19.09 -12.77
C ARG A 60 -15.04 17.77 -12.62
N PRO A 61 -15.57 16.76 -11.89
CA PRO A 61 -14.96 15.41 -11.87
C PRO A 61 -14.68 14.85 -13.27
N GLN A 62 -15.59 15.00 -14.24
CA GLN A 62 -15.31 14.58 -15.62
C GLN A 62 -14.13 15.31 -16.28
N HIS A 63 -13.94 16.61 -16.00
CA HIS A 63 -12.81 17.39 -16.54
C HIS A 63 -11.48 16.87 -16.00
N MET A 64 -11.42 16.55 -14.71
CA MET A 64 -10.25 15.93 -14.09
C MET A 64 -9.94 14.57 -14.72
N ILE A 65 -10.94 13.72 -14.95
CA ILE A 65 -10.74 12.41 -15.60
C ILE A 65 -10.25 12.58 -17.05
N MET A 66 -10.86 13.48 -17.82
CA MET A 66 -10.45 13.74 -19.21
C MET A 66 -9.03 14.34 -19.28
N ARG A 67 -8.67 15.25 -18.35
CA ARG A 67 -7.28 15.74 -18.21
C ARG A 67 -6.32 14.60 -17.91
N VAL A 68 -6.66 13.69 -17.01
CA VAL A 68 -5.81 12.54 -16.65
C VAL A 68 -5.62 11.62 -17.87
N ALA A 69 -6.69 11.29 -18.59
CA ALA A 69 -6.62 10.49 -19.82
C ALA A 69 -5.72 11.18 -20.87
N CYS A 70 -5.94 12.47 -21.17
CA CYS A 70 -5.09 13.23 -22.10
C CYS A 70 -3.62 13.29 -21.63
N GLY A 71 -3.39 13.48 -20.33
CA GLY A 71 -2.07 13.56 -19.70
C GLY A 71 -1.29 12.25 -19.65
N ILE A 72 -1.98 11.10 -19.72
CA ILE A 72 -1.34 9.78 -19.87
C ILE A 72 -1.12 9.48 -21.37
N HIS A 73 -2.08 9.80 -22.23
CA HIS A 73 -2.12 9.28 -23.60
C HIS A 73 -1.67 10.24 -24.70
N CYS A 74 -2.30 11.41 -24.83
CA CYS A 74 -2.21 12.28 -26.03
C CYS A 74 -2.40 11.51 -27.36
N ASP A 75 -3.30 10.53 -27.32
CA ASP A 75 -3.73 9.67 -28.41
C ASP A 75 -5.25 9.46 -28.26
N LEU A 76 -6.03 9.81 -29.28
CA LEU A 76 -7.49 9.98 -29.12
C LEU A 76 -8.19 8.68 -28.73
N GLU A 77 -7.81 7.54 -29.31
CA GLU A 77 -8.42 6.24 -29.02
C GLU A 77 -8.18 5.84 -27.55
N SER A 78 -6.91 5.85 -27.10
CA SER A 78 -6.57 5.58 -25.70
C SER A 78 -7.18 6.59 -24.72
N VAL A 79 -7.32 7.87 -25.11
CA VAL A 79 -7.97 8.90 -24.28
C VAL A 79 -9.43 8.54 -24.03
N LEU A 80 -10.17 8.19 -25.08
CA LEU A 80 -11.60 7.89 -25.00
C LEU A 80 -11.85 6.57 -24.23
N GLU A 81 -11.05 5.53 -24.47
CA GLU A 81 -11.11 4.27 -23.70
C GLU A 81 -10.88 4.51 -22.20
N SER A 82 -9.77 5.16 -21.84
CA SER A 82 -9.47 5.46 -20.43
C SER A 82 -10.50 6.38 -19.79
N TYR A 83 -11.03 7.36 -20.53
CA TYR A 83 -12.07 8.25 -20.02
C TYR A 83 -13.35 7.48 -19.68
N ASP A 84 -13.87 6.63 -20.57
CA ASP A 84 -15.11 5.88 -20.31
C ASP A 84 -14.96 4.94 -19.12
N LEU A 85 -13.87 4.18 -19.07
CA LEU A 85 -13.61 3.20 -18.00
C LEU A 85 -13.39 3.85 -16.62
N MET A 86 -12.70 5.00 -16.56
CA MET A 86 -12.50 5.75 -15.31
C MET A 86 -13.77 6.48 -14.85
N SER A 87 -14.53 7.10 -15.77
CA SER A 87 -15.76 7.83 -15.42
C SER A 87 -16.91 6.90 -15.04
N ARG A 88 -16.94 5.67 -15.58
CA ARG A 88 -17.80 4.57 -15.11
C ARG A 88 -17.24 3.84 -13.88
N LYS A 89 -16.11 4.30 -13.33
CA LYS A 89 -15.48 3.82 -12.08
C LYS A 89 -14.93 2.39 -12.09
N LEU A 90 -14.66 1.76 -13.24
CA LEU A 90 -14.11 0.39 -13.29
C LEU A 90 -12.69 0.31 -12.71
N PHE A 91 -11.92 1.40 -12.82
CA PHE A 91 -10.66 1.59 -12.11
C PHE A 91 -10.41 3.07 -11.81
N THR A 92 -9.37 3.37 -11.04
CA THR A 92 -8.78 4.72 -11.00
C THR A 92 -7.26 4.68 -10.78
N HIS A 93 -6.56 5.69 -11.26
CA HIS A 93 -5.14 5.90 -10.97
C HIS A 93 -4.92 6.43 -9.54
N ALA A 94 -3.71 6.27 -9.01
CA ALA A 94 -3.36 6.80 -7.69
C ALA A 94 -3.32 8.34 -7.66
N SER A 95 -3.42 8.91 -6.46
CA SER A 95 -3.61 10.34 -6.25
C SER A 95 -2.61 11.26 -6.96
N PRO A 96 -1.28 10.99 -7.03
CA PRO A 96 -0.34 11.84 -7.76
C PRO A 96 -0.65 11.91 -9.26
N THR A 97 -1.08 10.80 -9.87
CA THR A 97 -1.56 10.80 -11.27
C THR A 97 -2.80 11.68 -11.43
N LEU A 98 -3.79 11.57 -10.53
CA LEU A 98 -5.00 12.39 -10.58
C LEU A 98 -4.72 13.90 -10.38
N PHE A 99 -3.77 14.25 -9.51
CA PHE A 99 -3.33 15.63 -9.29
C PHE A 99 -2.56 16.19 -10.50
N ASN A 100 -1.59 15.43 -11.02
CA ASN A 100 -0.49 16.00 -11.82
C ASN A 100 -0.49 15.56 -13.29
N ALA A 101 -1.22 14.52 -13.69
CA ALA A 101 -1.37 14.18 -15.10
C ALA A 101 -2.00 15.36 -15.86
N GLY A 102 -1.43 15.69 -17.01
CA GLY A 102 -1.83 16.84 -17.81
C GLY A 102 -1.22 18.19 -17.38
N THR A 103 -0.50 18.26 -16.25
CA THR A 103 0.10 19.50 -15.73
C THR A 103 1.56 19.68 -16.15
N PRO A 104 2.16 20.89 -16.09
CA PRO A 104 3.51 21.17 -16.63
C PRO A 104 4.69 20.38 -16.02
N GLN A 105 4.52 19.78 -14.84
CA GLN A 105 5.52 18.89 -14.22
C GLN A 105 4.79 17.63 -13.71
N PRO A 106 4.44 16.68 -14.61
CA PRO A 106 3.52 15.59 -14.30
C PRO A 106 4.21 14.48 -13.50
N GLN A 107 4.43 14.72 -12.20
CA GLN A 107 4.88 13.70 -11.27
C GLN A 107 3.70 12.78 -10.92
N MET A 108 3.67 11.59 -11.49
CA MET A 108 2.53 10.67 -11.44
C MET A 108 2.80 9.39 -10.63
N SER A 109 4.06 9.01 -10.44
CA SER A 109 4.48 7.89 -9.58
C SER A 109 4.14 8.14 -8.11
N SER A 110 3.83 7.10 -7.33
CA SER A 110 3.35 7.29 -5.94
C SER A 110 4.36 6.94 -4.85
N CYS A 111 5.27 6.00 -5.13
CA CYS A 111 6.23 5.51 -4.15
C CYS A 111 7.65 5.49 -4.71
N PHE A 112 8.61 5.81 -3.84
CA PHE A 112 10.03 5.82 -4.14
C PHE A 112 10.77 5.02 -3.07
N LEU A 113 11.76 4.21 -3.46
CA LEU A 113 12.58 3.40 -2.56
C LEU A 113 14.05 3.76 -2.75
N LEU A 114 14.78 3.99 -1.66
CA LEU A 114 16.19 4.38 -1.68
C LEU A 114 17.04 3.41 -0.85
N LYS A 115 18.24 3.07 -1.34
CA LYS A 115 19.35 2.66 -0.46
C LYS A 115 20.06 3.94 0.00
N MET A 116 20.39 4.04 1.29
CA MET A 116 21.30 5.08 1.77
C MET A 116 22.63 4.97 1.02
N LYS A 117 23.08 6.04 0.34
CA LYS A 117 24.18 5.97 -0.64
C LYS A 117 25.49 5.40 -0.07
N ASP A 118 25.91 5.88 1.10
CA ASP A 118 27.18 5.51 1.75
C ASP A 118 27.15 5.81 3.27
N ASP A 119 28.04 5.18 4.03
CA ASP A 119 28.28 5.37 5.47
C ASP A 119 29.19 6.58 5.76
N SER A 120 28.84 7.71 5.14
CA SER A 120 29.53 8.99 5.24
C SER A 120 28.55 10.16 5.34
N ILE A 121 29.04 11.31 5.82
CA ILE A 121 28.23 12.53 5.91
C ILE A 121 27.73 12.96 4.52
N GLU A 122 28.54 12.80 3.48
CA GLU A 122 28.15 13.12 2.10
C GLU A 122 27.02 12.20 1.62
N GLY A 123 27.18 10.87 1.73
CA GLY A 123 26.14 9.90 1.37
C GLY A 123 24.83 10.09 2.14
N ILE A 124 24.91 10.42 3.43
CA ILE A 124 23.74 10.73 4.28
C ILE A 124 23.01 11.98 3.81
N TYR A 125 23.73 13.09 3.57
CA TYR A 125 23.09 14.36 3.18
C TYR A 125 22.60 14.37 1.74
N ASP A 126 23.24 13.65 0.81
CA ASP A 126 22.71 13.47 -0.54
C ASP A 126 21.44 12.59 -0.55
N THR A 127 21.41 11.52 0.26
CA THR A 127 20.18 10.71 0.45
C THR A 127 19.05 11.56 1.06
N LEU A 128 19.36 12.44 2.02
CA LEU A 128 18.41 13.37 2.63
C LEU A 128 17.87 14.41 1.61
N LYS A 129 18.76 14.93 0.75
CA LYS A 129 18.44 15.84 -0.36
C LYS A 129 17.55 15.17 -1.41
N GLN A 130 17.80 13.92 -1.78
CA GLN A 130 16.90 13.13 -2.63
C GLN A 130 15.51 12.99 -1.97
N CYS A 131 15.46 12.64 -0.68
CA CYS A 131 14.19 12.53 0.06
C CYS A 131 13.41 13.85 0.09
N ALA A 132 14.09 14.99 0.26
CA ALA A 132 13.47 16.31 0.21
C ALA A 132 12.87 16.62 -1.19
N MET A 133 13.61 16.34 -2.27
CA MET A 133 13.15 16.58 -3.65
C MET A 133 11.95 15.68 -4.03
N ILE A 134 11.96 14.43 -3.57
CA ILE A 134 10.84 13.50 -3.75
C ILE A 134 9.61 13.95 -2.93
N SER A 135 9.78 14.30 -1.65
CA SER A 135 8.68 14.73 -0.78
C SER A 135 8.01 16.02 -1.27
N LYS A 136 8.81 17.00 -1.73
CA LYS A 136 8.32 18.23 -2.37
C LYS A 136 7.31 17.92 -3.48
N SER A 137 7.58 16.84 -4.22
CA SER A 137 6.82 16.38 -5.37
C SER A 137 5.72 15.37 -5.00
N ALA A 138 5.37 15.23 -3.71
CA ALA A 138 4.32 14.37 -3.16
C ALA A 138 4.53 12.84 -3.22
N GLY A 139 5.74 12.37 -3.49
CA GLY A 139 6.09 10.95 -3.37
C GLY A 139 6.11 10.46 -1.93
N GLY A 140 5.61 9.24 -1.67
CA GLY A 140 5.86 8.50 -0.43
C GLY A 140 7.20 7.76 -0.53
N ILE A 141 7.94 7.65 0.59
CA ILE A 141 9.35 7.20 0.55
C ILE A 141 9.59 5.98 1.45
N GLY A 142 10.32 4.99 0.96
CA GLY A 142 11.03 3.97 1.75
C GLY A 142 12.55 4.18 1.67
N VAL A 143 13.28 4.04 2.78
CA VAL A 143 14.75 4.21 2.82
C VAL A 143 15.41 3.10 3.62
N ALA A 144 16.25 2.29 2.98
CA ALA A 144 17.09 1.29 3.65
C ALA A 144 18.32 1.96 4.31
N VAL A 145 18.54 1.71 5.60
CA VAL A 145 19.61 2.40 6.39
C VAL A 145 20.58 1.45 7.12
N SER A 146 20.50 0.14 6.89
CA SER A 146 21.28 -0.89 7.60
C SER A 146 22.81 -0.85 7.34
N ASN A 147 23.26 -0.07 6.36
CA ASN A 147 24.68 0.14 6.04
C ASN A 147 25.35 1.26 6.86
N ILE A 148 24.58 2.13 7.54
CA ILE A 148 25.15 3.20 8.38
C ILE A 148 25.74 2.61 9.67
N ARG A 149 26.92 3.06 10.08
CA ARG A 149 27.59 2.55 11.28
C ARG A 149 26.81 2.85 12.56
N ALA A 150 26.64 1.80 13.37
CA ALA A 150 25.97 1.85 14.67
C ALA A 150 26.63 2.82 15.67
N SER A 151 25.95 3.09 16.78
CA SER A 151 26.44 3.94 17.87
C SER A 151 27.77 3.43 18.44
N GLY A 152 28.66 4.34 18.85
CA GLY A 152 29.97 4.03 19.41
C GLY A 152 31.05 3.57 18.42
N SER A 153 30.70 3.29 17.16
CA SER A 153 31.64 2.84 16.10
C SER A 153 32.70 3.90 15.80
N TYR A 154 33.93 3.48 15.48
CA TYR A 154 35.01 4.43 15.20
C TYR A 154 34.79 5.24 13.91
N VAL A 155 35.21 6.51 13.93
CA VAL A 155 35.18 7.41 12.76
C VAL A 155 36.61 7.74 12.34
N ARG A 156 37.06 7.05 11.29
CA ARG A 156 38.33 7.32 10.60
C ARG A 156 38.31 8.77 10.09
N GLY A 157 39.42 9.50 10.25
CA GLY A 157 39.55 10.90 9.83
C GLY A 157 39.27 11.95 10.91
N THR A 158 38.33 11.70 11.84
CA THR A 158 38.04 12.63 12.97
C THR A 158 38.50 12.11 14.34
N ASN A 159 38.97 10.85 14.41
CA ASN A 159 39.32 10.14 15.63
C ASN A 159 38.17 10.05 16.67
N GLY A 160 36.93 10.23 16.21
CA GLY A 160 35.73 10.22 17.04
C GLY A 160 35.01 8.88 17.07
N LYS A 161 33.83 8.89 17.71
CA LYS A 161 32.85 7.79 17.67
C LYS A 161 31.54 8.25 17.03
N SER A 162 30.88 7.35 16.32
CA SER A 162 29.54 7.56 15.76
C SER A 162 28.50 7.70 16.88
N ASN A 163 27.49 8.54 16.65
CA ASN A 163 26.32 8.63 17.51
C ASN A 163 25.18 7.70 17.06
N GLY A 164 25.41 6.87 16.04
CA GLY A 164 24.47 5.86 15.54
C GLY A 164 23.31 6.40 14.72
N LEU A 165 22.32 5.54 14.47
CA LEU A 165 21.15 5.85 13.64
C LEU A 165 20.27 6.97 14.23
N VAL A 166 20.10 7.01 15.56
CA VAL A 166 19.08 7.88 16.20
C VAL A 166 19.23 9.37 15.84
N PRO A 167 20.42 10.01 15.94
CA PRO A 167 20.56 11.41 15.56
C PRO A 167 20.47 11.65 14.05
N MET A 168 20.95 10.71 13.23
CA MET A 168 20.77 10.78 11.77
C MET A 168 19.28 10.80 11.40
N LEU A 169 18.51 9.85 11.95
CA LEU A 169 17.08 9.73 11.67
C LEU A 169 16.28 10.95 12.16
N ARG A 170 16.75 11.68 13.18
CA ARG A 170 16.13 12.96 13.55
C ARG A 170 16.27 14.05 12.48
N ASN A 171 17.34 14.06 11.68
CA ASN A 171 17.45 14.97 10.53
C ASN A 171 16.44 14.60 9.41
N PHE A 172 16.20 13.30 9.20
CA PHE A 172 15.13 12.83 8.31
C PHE A 172 13.73 13.20 8.85
N ASN A 173 13.50 13.11 10.17
CA ASN A 173 12.24 13.52 10.81
C ASN A 173 11.93 15.00 10.58
N GLU A 174 12.88 15.89 10.86
CA GLU A 174 12.67 17.33 10.66
C GLU A 174 12.55 17.70 9.18
N THR A 175 13.21 16.97 8.28
CA THR A 175 13.02 17.12 6.83
C THR A 175 11.62 16.69 6.37
N ALA A 176 11.08 15.59 6.91
CA ALA A 176 9.69 15.16 6.64
C ALA A 176 8.65 16.17 7.14
N ARG A 177 8.93 16.85 8.26
CA ARG A 177 8.10 17.93 8.82
C ARG A 177 8.19 19.23 8.02
N PHE A 178 9.39 19.59 7.57
CA PHE A 178 9.66 20.82 6.79
C PHE A 178 9.11 20.74 5.37
N VAL A 179 9.32 19.61 4.67
CA VAL A 179 8.92 19.46 3.26
C VAL A 179 7.48 18.95 3.15
N GLY A 180 6.54 19.85 3.42
CA GLY A 180 5.11 19.64 3.18
C GLY A 180 4.77 19.44 1.70
N GLN A 181 4.05 18.38 1.40
CA GLN A 181 3.72 17.95 0.04
C GLN A 181 2.58 18.79 -0.57
N GLY A 182 2.64 19.03 -1.88
CA GLY A 182 1.52 19.60 -2.65
C GLY A 182 1.02 20.96 -2.15
N GLY A 183 1.93 21.84 -1.73
CA GLY A 183 1.58 23.16 -1.16
C GLY A 183 1.08 23.09 0.30
N GLY A 184 1.60 22.15 1.10
CA GLY A 184 1.21 21.96 2.50
C GLY A 184 -0.05 21.12 2.72
N LYS A 185 -0.64 20.54 1.66
CA LYS A 185 -1.85 19.71 1.74
C LYS A 185 -1.64 18.36 2.46
N ARG A 186 -0.40 17.87 2.56
CA ARG A 186 -0.02 16.61 3.26
C ARG A 186 1.39 16.75 3.86
N LYS A 187 1.65 16.11 5.01
CA LYS A 187 3.03 15.99 5.55
C LYS A 187 3.90 15.09 4.65
N GLY A 188 5.21 15.29 4.66
CA GLY A 188 6.14 14.28 4.16
C GLY A 188 6.02 13.00 5.00
N ALA A 189 6.25 11.84 4.36
CA ALA A 189 6.11 10.54 5.01
C ALA A 189 7.17 9.56 4.49
N PHE A 190 8.15 9.25 5.33
CA PHE A 190 9.26 8.34 5.03
C PHE A 190 9.19 7.12 5.96
N ALA A 191 9.23 5.92 5.39
CA ALA A 191 9.46 4.68 6.13
C ALA A 191 10.94 4.33 6.09
N MET A 192 11.56 4.27 7.26
CA MET A 192 12.95 3.86 7.39
C MET A 192 12.96 2.34 7.57
N TYR A 193 13.83 1.64 6.84
CA TYR A 193 13.96 0.18 6.87
C TYR A 193 15.30 -0.21 7.48
N LEU A 194 15.22 -1.05 8.52
CA LEU A 194 16.36 -1.59 9.23
C LEU A 194 16.29 -3.12 9.26
N GLU A 195 17.43 -3.74 9.01
CA GLU A 195 17.63 -5.18 9.23
C GLU A 195 18.00 -5.39 10.72
N PRO A 196 17.28 -6.23 11.47
CA PRO A 196 17.45 -6.28 12.92
C PRO A 196 18.77 -6.89 13.43
N TRP A 197 19.69 -7.36 12.58
CA TRP A 197 21.08 -7.59 13.00
C TRP A 197 21.83 -6.30 13.29
N HIS A 198 21.30 -5.13 12.94
CA HIS A 198 21.97 -3.87 13.19
C HIS A 198 22.01 -3.52 14.70
N ALA A 199 23.20 -3.18 15.23
CA ALA A 199 23.41 -2.97 16.66
C ALA A 199 22.55 -1.87 17.32
N ASP A 200 22.03 -0.91 16.55
CA ASP A 200 21.10 0.14 17.04
C ASP A 200 19.61 -0.26 16.98
N VAL A 201 19.26 -1.52 16.63
CA VAL A 201 17.86 -1.93 16.37
C VAL A 201 16.88 -1.64 17.51
N PHE A 202 17.31 -1.80 18.77
CA PHE A 202 16.43 -1.53 19.92
C PHE A 202 16.10 -0.04 20.08
N ASP A 203 17.07 0.85 19.85
CA ASP A 203 16.81 2.29 19.86
C ASP A 203 15.96 2.71 18.64
N PHE A 204 16.14 2.04 17.50
CA PHE A 204 15.34 2.26 16.29
C PHE A 204 13.84 1.95 16.52
N ILE A 205 13.49 0.78 17.06
CA ILE A 205 12.07 0.44 17.33
C ILE A 205 11.43 1.29 18.43
N GLU A 206 12.23 2.01 19.23
CA GLU A 206 11.76 2.98 20.23
C GLU A 206 11.39 4.36 19.64
N LEU A 207 11.87 4.72 18.44
CA LEU A 207 11.81 6.10 17.90
C LEU A 207 10.41 6.73 17.86
N ARG A 208 9.36 5.91 17.72
CA ARG A 208 7.96 6.38 17.66
C ARG A 208 7.21 6.34 19.00
N LYS A 209 7.82 5.89 20.10
CA LYS A 209 7.15 5.87 21.41
C LYS A 209 6.80 7.29 21.85
N ASN A 210 5.58 7.47 22.38
CA ASN A 210 5.13 8.78 22.87
C ASN A 210 5.99 9.24 24.07
N HIS A 211 6.26 8.34 25.00
CA HIS A 211 7.10 8.56 26.18
C HIS A 211 8.60 8.36 25.89
N GLY A 212 9.45 8.91 26.76
CA GLY A 212 10.92 8.86 26.67
C GLY A 212 11.55 10.23 26.39
N LYS A 213 12.87 10.26 26.18
CA LYS A 213 13.61 11.50 25.91
C LYS A 213 13.38 11.95 24.46
N GLU A 214 12.99 13.20 24.25
CA GLU A 214 12.68 13.74 22.92
C GLU A 214 13.87 13.71 21.95
N GLN A 215 15.09 13.80 22.48
CA GLN A 215 16.33 13.68 21.70
C GLN A 215 16.54 12.26 21.11
N GLN A 216 15.76 11.27 21.56
CA GLN A 216 15.76 9.87 21.12
C GLN A 216 14.45 9.48 20.40
N ARG A 217 13.73 10.44 19.80
CA ARG A 217 12.45 10.22 19.12
C ARG A 217 12.40 10.85 17.73
N ALA A 218 11.64 10.21 16.83
CA ALA A 218 11.39 10.61 15.45
C ALA A 218 9.99 10.10 15.04
N ARG A 219 8.94 10.81 15.49
CA ARG A 219 7.55 10.30 15.44
C ARG A 219 6.84 10.52 14.09
N ASP A 220 7.28 11.51 13.29
CA ASP A 220 6.77 11.79 11.95
C ASP A 220 7.32 10.81 10.90
N LEU A 221 8.43 10.13 11.20
CA LEU A 221 8.89 8.96 10.43
C LEU A 221 8.03 7.73 10.68
N PHE A 222 8.07 6.79 9.76
CA PHE A 222 7.58 5.41 9.90
C PHE A 222 8.77 4.46 9.99
N LEU A 223 8.56 3.27 10.57
CA LEU A 223 9.60 2.27 10.80
C LEU A 223 9.16 0.94 10.19
N GLY A 224 10.04 0.30 9.43
CA GLY A 224 9.90 -1.07 8.96
C GLY A 224 11.09 -1.93 9.40
N LEU A 225 10.82 -3.17 9.79
CA LEU A 225 11.83 -4.21 9.88
C LEU A 225 11.77 -5.06 8.60
N TRP A 226 12.94 -5.41 8.06
CA TRP A 226 13.07 -6.22 6.85
C TRP A 226 13.29 -7.70 7.26
N VAL A 227 12.52 -8.69 6.76
CA VAL A 227 12.32 -10.00 7.46
C VAL A 227 12.02 -11.22 6.54
N PRO A 228 12.72 -12.37 6.76
CA PRO A 228 12.20 -13.70 6.48
C PRO A 228 12.70 -14.77 7.50
N ASN A 229 13.89 -15.39 7.34
CA ASN A 229 14.10 -16.79 7.73
C ASN A 229 14.98 -17.04 8.98
N LEU A 230 16.28 -16.71 8.99
CA LEU A 230 17.16 -17.12 10.10
C LEU A 230 16.72 -16.54 11.46
N PHE A 231 16.16 -15.33 11.49
CA PHE A 231 15.31 -14.75 12.55
C PHE A 231 14.30 -15.77 13.03
N MET A 232 13.30 -16.06 12.20
CA MET A 232 12.13 -16.80 12.59
C MET A 232 12.53 -18.23 13.01
N GLN A 233 13.56 -18.80 12.37
CA GLN A 233 14.23 -20.03 12.80
C GLN A 233 14.86 -19.91 14.20
N ARG A 234 15.72 -18.90 14.47
CA ARG A 234 16.38 -18.71 15.77
C ARG A 234 15.43 -18.28 16.88
N VAL A 235 14.40 -17.46 16.61
CA VAL A 235 13.32 -17.15 17.56
C VAL A 235 12.56 -18.43 17.91
N LYS A 236 12.12 -19.22 16.91
CA LYS A 236 11.35 -20.46 17.10
C LYS A 236 12.14 -21.56 17.78
N GLY A 237 13.43 -21.72 17.45
CA GLY A 237 14.36 -22.65 18.11
C GLY A 237 14.95 -22.13 19.42
N ASN A 238 14.53 -20.95 19.87
CA ASN A 238 15.04 -20.20 21.02
C ASN A 238 16.58 -20.07 21.10
N GLN A 239 17.22 -19.81 19.95
CA GLN A 239 18.67 -19.68 19.79
C GLN A 239 19.15 -18.22 19.92
N ASP A 240 20.41 -18.07 20.30
CA ASP A 240 21.15 -16.80 20.25
C ASP A 240 21.23 -16.20 18.84
N TRP A 241 21.41 -14.89 18.73
CA TRP A 241 21.57 -14.16 17.46
C TRP A 241 22.44 -12.93 17.64
N THR A 242 23.57 -12.86 16.98
CA THR A 242 24.48 -11.71 16.99
C THR A 242 23.96 -10.43 16.29
N LEU A 243 24.10 -9.28 16.97
CA LEU A 243 24.06 -7.94 16.37
C LEU A 243 25.44 -7.44 15.98
N PHE A 244 25.48 -6.66 14.91
CA PHE A 244 26.66 -6.21 14.21
C PHE A 244 26.60 -4.70 13.91
N CYS A 245 27.77 -4.09 13.68
CA CYS A 245 27.89 -2.82 12.99
C CYS A 245 28.35 -3.08 11.55
N PRO A 246 27.74 -2.50 10.50
CA PRO A 246 28.11 -2.78 9.11
C PRO A 246 29.58 -2.42 8.79
N ASN A 247 30.10 -1.33 9.36
CA ASN A 247 31.51 -0.92 9.25
C ASN A 247 32.51 -1.90 9.93
N GLU A 248 32.03 -2.87 10.72
CA GLU A 248 32.85 -3.86 11.45
C GLU A 248 32.59 -5.30 10.96
N ALA A 249 31.38 -5.59 10.49
CA ALA A 249 30.90 -6.91 10.10
C ALA A 249 30.63 -7.02 8.59
N PHE A 250 31.72 -6.96 7.84
CA PHE A 250 31.74 -7.11 6.39
C PHE A 250 32.77 -8.16 5.96
N ASP A 251 32.66 -8.57 4.71
CA ASP A 251 33.60 -9.47 4.05
C ASP A 251 34.79 -8.69 3.48
N GLN A 252 36.01 -9.05 3.88
CA GLN A 252 37.21 -8.27 3.55
C GLN A 252 37.74 -8.51 2.13
N GLU A 253 37.37 -9.63 1.48
CA GLU A 253 37.83 -9.97 0.12
C GLU A 253 36.91 -9.36 -0.94
N THR A 254 35.60 -9.40 -0.72
CA THR A 254 34.58 -8.90 -1.65
C THR A 254 34.05 -7.50 -1.32
N GLY A 255 34.34 -6.98 -0.12
CA GLY A 255 33.86 -5.68 0.38
C GLY A 255 32.38 -5.64 0.75
N LYS A 256 31.64 -6.74 0.61
CA LYS A 256 30.19 -6.80 0.87
C LYS A 256 29.86 -6.79 2.36
N GLY A 257 28.74 -6.16 2.73
CA GLY A 257 28.14 -6.27 4.06
C GLY A 257 27.00 -7.30 4.11
N LEU A 258 26.50 -7.59 5.32
CA LEU A 258 25.30 -8.43 5.51
C LEU A 258 24.08 -7.95 4.72
N MET A 259 23.94 -6.63 4.55
CA MET A 259 22.89 -5.97 3.78
C MET A 259 22.92 -6.33 2.28
N ASP A 260 24.07 -6.77 1.76
CA ASP A 260 24.30 -7.00 0.33
C ASP A 260 24.11 -8.47 -0.09
N VAL A 261 23.80 -9.36 0.85
CA VAL A 261 23.56 -10.79 0.63
C VAL A 261 22.19 -11.22 1.16
N TRP A 262 21.66 -12.35 0.68
CA TRP A 262 20.40 -12.89 1.16
C TRP A 262 20.38 -14.42 1.24
N GLY A 263 19.37 -14.92 1.94
CA GLY A 263 19.07 -16.35 2.04
C GLY A 263 20.25 -17.17 2.55
N GLU A 264 20.62 -18.24 1.84
CA GLU A 264 21.71 -19.11 2.28
C GLU A 264 23.05 -18.39 2.37
N ASP A 265 23.30 -17.40 1.51
CA ASP A 265 24.58 -16.68 1.51
C ASP A 265 24.63 -15.63 2.62
N PHE A 266 23.47 -15.04 2.97
CA PHE A 266 23.33 -14.35 4.26
C PHE A 266 23.58 -15.32 5.42
N GLU A 267 22.94 -16.49 5.43
CA GLU A 267 23.02 -17.46 6.53
C GLU A 267 24.47 -17.94 6.76
N LYS A 268 25.22 -18.22 5.68
CA LYS A 268 26.67 -18.54 5.69
C LYS A 268 27.51 -17.36 6.17
N MET A 269 27.30 -16.15 5.61
CA MET A 269 28.09 -14.96 5.96
C MET A 269 27.87 -14.55 7.41
N TYR A 270 26.62 -14.53 7.86
CA TYR A 270 26.19 -14.20 9.20
C TYR A 270 26.79 -15.14 10.25
N THR A 271 26.67 -16.47 10.04
CA THR A 271 27.24 -17.47 10.97
C THR A 271 28.77 -17.43 11.00
N ARG A 272 29.41 -17.11 9.88
CA ARG A 272 30.86 -16.85 9.85
C ARG A 272 31.25 -15.59 10.63
N LEU A 273 30.58 -14.46 10.43
CA LEU A 273 30.90 -13.20 11.14
C LEU A 273 30.65 -13.31 12.66
N GLU A 274 29.70 -14.14 13.06
CA GLU A 274 29.44 -14.56 14.45
C GLU A 274 30.60 -15.41 15.00
N ALA A 275 31.08 -16.42 14.25
CA ALA A 275 32.25 -17.21 14.62
C ALA A 275 33.59 -16.44 14.59
N GLU A 276 33.72 -15.43 13.74
CA GLU A 276 34.84 -14.48 13.69
C GLU A 276 34.84 -13.49 14.86
N GLY A 277 33.82 -13.51 15.74
CA GLY A 277 33.74 -12.65 16.92
C GLY A 277 33.47 -11.17 16.62
N LYS A 278 33.01 -10.83 15.41
CA LYS A 278 32.68 -9.44 14.99
C LYS A 278 31.37 -8.91 15.61
N GLY A 279 30.74 -9.70 16.49
CA GLY A 279 29.49 -9.39 17.17
C GLY A 279 29.63 -8.39 18.31
N ARG A 280 28.60 -7.56 18.51
CA ARG A 280 28.52 -6.56 19.59
C ARG A 280 27.62 -6.96 20.75
N LYS A 281 26.52 -7.67 20.49
CA LYS A 281 25.47 -8.04 21.46
C LYS A 281 24.56 -9.11 20.86
N THR A 282 23.95 -9.97 21.66
CA THR A 282 23.19 -11.13 21.16
C THR A 282 21.68 -11.05 21.46
N ILE A 283 20.85 -10.81 20.43
CA ILE A 283 19.38 -10.58 20.42
C ILE A 283 18.83 -10.63 18.97
N LYS A 284 17.78 -11.42 18.69
CA LYS A 284 17.27 -11.88 17.36
C LYS A 284 16.83 -10.79 16.32
N ASP A 285 17.07 -10.97 14.97
CA ASP A 285 16.17 -10.77 13.76
C ASP A 285 16.81 -10.33 12.34
N GLN A 286 16.16 -10.42 11.13
CA GLN A 286 16.70 -10.78 9.73
C GLN A 286 16.70 -9.81 8.45
N ALA A 287 16.71 -10.35 7.17
CA ALA A 287 16.33 -9.75 5.85
C ALA A 287 16.11 -10.69 4.59
N ASN A 288 15.37 -10.22 3.55
CA ASN A 288 15.24 -10.70 2.12
C ASN A 288 14.32 -11.89 1.66
N ARG A 289 14.77 -12.78 0.73
CA ARG A 289 14.19 -14.07 0.20
C ARG A 289 13.10 -14.16 -0.94
N LYS A 290 12.46 -13.12 -1.55
CA LYS A 290 11.54 -13.30 -2.74
C LYS A 290 11.33 -12.08 -3.71
N SER A 291 11.71 -12.14 -5.01
CA SER A 291 11.26 -11.20 -6.08
C SER A 291 11.63 -11.63 -7.53
N ASN A 292 10.90 -11.17 -8.57
CA ASN A 292 11.32 -11.32 -9.98
C ASN A 292 12.55 -10.44 -10.33
N GLN A 293 12.81 -9.38 -9.56
CA GLN A 293 14.01 -8.54 -9.68
C GLN A 293 15.25 -9.11 -8.95
N GLN A 294 15.21 -10.35 -8.45
CA GLN A 294 16.34 -10.96 -7.73
C GLN A 294 17.62 -11.13 -8.58
N ASN A 295 17.53 -10.98 -9.91
CA ASN A 295 18.67 -10.95 -10.82
C ASN A 295 19.48 -9.63 -10.74
N LEU A 296 18.90 -8.56 -10.20
CA LEU A 296 19.57 -7.27 -9.98
C LEU A 296 20.45 -7.26 -8.71
N GLY A 297 20.12 -8.14 -7.76
CA GLY A 297 20.81 -8.29 -6.49
C GLY A 297 19.85 -8.33 -5.30
N THR A 298 20.41 -8.08 -4.12
CA THR A 298 19.70 -8.07 -2.84
C THR A 298 18.76 -6.87 -2.75
N ILE A 299 17.50 -7.07 -2.37
CA ILE A 299 16.53 -5.97 -2.18
C ILE A 299 16.64 -5.48 -0.74
N HIS A 300 16.76 -4.17 -0.52
CA HIS A 300 17.14 -3.66 0.80
C HIS A 300 15.98 -3.09 1.63
N CYS A 301 14.81 -2.87 1.03
CA CYS A 301 13.65 -2.27 1.70
C CYS A 301 12.35 -2.51 0.92
N SER A 302 11.26 -2.01 1.48
CA SER A 302 9.98 -1.78 0.78
C SER A 302 9.65 -0.28 0.79
N ASN A 303 8.52 0.12 0.22
CA ASN A 303 8.04 1.51 0.23
C ASN A 303 7.31 1.87 1.54
N LEU A 304 6.87 3.13 1.64
CA LEU A 304 6.04 3.66 2.74
C LEU A 304 4.85 2.77 3.17
N CYS A 305 4.26 2.01 2.24
CA CYS A 305 3.02 1.25 2.47
C CYS A 305 3.16 -0.28 2.38
N THR A 306 4.39 -0.79 2.38
CA THR A 306 4.77 -2.22 2.40
C THR A 306 4.26 -3.11 1.25
N GLU A 307 3.76 -2.56 0.14
CA GLU A 307 3.35 -3.31 -1.05
C GLU A 307 4.43 -3.43 -2.14
N ILE A 308 5.43 -2.55 -2.18
CA ILE A 308 6.44 -2.51 -3.25
C ILE A 308 7.72 -3.23 -2.84
N ILE A 309 8.22 -4.12 -3.70
CA ILE A 309 9.43 -4.95 -3.48
C ILE A 309 10.35 -4.83 -4.70
N GLU A 310 10.92 -3.63 -4.86
CA GLU A 310 11.77 -3.22 -5.98
C GLU A 310 13.23 -3.04 -5.52
N TYR A 311 14.19 -3.35 -6.40
CA TYR A 311 15.63 -3.22 -6.16
C TYR A 311 16.08 -1.75 -6.02
N THR A 312 17.09 -1.50 -5.19
CA THR A 312 17.67 -0.16 -4.97
C THR A 312 19.18 -0.22 -4.80
N SER A 313 19.87 0.84 -5.21
CA SER A 313 21.32 0.99 -5.03
C SER A 313 21.68 2.45 -4.72
N ALA A 314 22.97 2.76 -4.58
CA ALA A 314 23.42 4.16 -4.47
C ALA A 314 23.12 4.99 -5.74
N ASP A 315 22.93 4.32 -6.88
CA ASP A 315 22.67 4.89 -8.20
C ASP A 315 21.21 4.70 -8.67
N GLU A 316 20.40 3.90 -7.97
CA GLU A 316 19.03 3.56 -8.40
C GLU A 316 18.04 3.71 -7.24
N VAL A 317 17.10 4.63 -7.47
CA VAL A 317 15.94 4.86 -6.61
C VAL A 317 14.77 4.21 -7.31
N ALA A 318 14.22 3.13 -6.76
CA ALA A 318 13.07 2.45 -7.36
C ALA A 318 11.80 3.33 -7.27
N VAL A 319 10.86 3.13 -8.21
CA VAL A 319 9.74 4.05 -8.46
C VAL A 319 8.51 3.28 -8.92
N CYS A 320 7.46 3.25 -8.10
CA CYS A 320 6.23 2.55 -8.48
C CYS A 320 5.10 3.48 -8.95
N ASN A 321 4.43 3.01 -10.01
CA ASN A 321 3.38 3.69 -10.75
C ASN A 321 2.08 2.93 -10.49
N LEU A 322 1.11 3.58 -9.83
CA LEU A 322 0.02 2.89 -9.12
C LEU A 322 -1.37 3.18 -9.70
N ALA A 323 -2.20 2.13 -9.78
CA ALA A 323 -3.64 2.22 -10.07
C ALA A 323 -4.40 1.10 -9.34
N SER A 324 -5.69 1.32 -9.09
CA SER A 324 -6.54 0.38 -8.34
C SER A 324 -7.85 0.07 -9.07
N ILE A 325 -8.06 -1.21 -9.38
CA ILE A 325 -9.25 -1.73 -10.03
C ILE A 325 -10.40 -1.85 -9.01
N ALA A 326 -11.58 -1.36 -9.37
CA ALA A 326 -12.76 -1.37 -8.50
C ALA A 326 -13.52 -2.68 -8.64
N LEU A 327 -13.18 -3.67 -7.82
CA LEU A 327 -13.74 -5.02 -7.85
C LEU A 327 -15.29 -5.10 -7.81
N PRO A 328 -16.03 -4.16 -7.19
CA PRO A 328 -17.50 -4.14 -7.24
C PRO A 328 -18.08 -3.94 -8.65
N SER A 329 -17.34 -3.32 -9.57
CA SER A 329 -17.81 -3.03 -10.94
C SER A 329 -17.97 -4.29 -11.82
N PHE A 330 -17.55 -5.45 -11.31
CA PHE A 330 -17.63 -6.76 -11.96
C PHE A 330 -18.46 -7.77 -11.13
N ALA A 331 -19.03 -7.32 -10.00
CA ALA A 331 -19.94 -8.09 -9.17
C ALA A 331 -21.40 -7.69 -9.46
N SER A 332 -22.34 -8.60 -9.28
CA SER A 332 -23.79 -8.30 -9.32
C SER A 332 -24.58 -9.35 -8.56
N ASP A 333 -25.64 -8.91 -7.88
CA ASP A 333 -26.47 -9.78 -7.06
C ASP A 333 -27.17 -10.83 -7.94
N GLY A 334 -27.12 -12.10 -7.51
CA GLY A 334 -27.63 -13.24 -8.26
C GLY A 334 -26.93 -13.56 -9.59
N GLN A 335 -25.76 -12.98 -9.89
CA GLN A 335 -25.00 -13.24 -11.13
C GLN A 335 -23.58 -13.77 -10.86
N PRO A 336 -22.96 -14.51 -11.80
CA PRO A 336 -21.53 -14.82 -11.74
C PRO A 336 -20.67 -13.56 -11.79
N TYR A 337 -19.48 -13.61 -11.18
CA TYR A 337 -18.51 -12.50 -11.22
C TYR A 337 -17.87 -12.39 -12.61
N ASP A 338 -17.79 -11.17 -13.16
CA ASP A 338 -17.34 -10.93 -14.53
C ASP A 338 -15.80 -10.86 -14.63
N PHE A 339 -15.18 -12.05 -14.64
CA PHE A 339 -13.74 -12.21 -14.85
C PHE A 339 -13.26 -11.75 -16.23
N GLN A 340 -14.13 -11.78 -17.25
CA GLN A 340 -13.76 -11.37 -18.62
C GLN A 340 -13.60 -9.85 -18.69
N LYS A 341 -14.55 -9.11 -18.13
CA LYS A 341 -14.47 -7.64 -18.04
C LYS A 341 -13.36 -7.19 -17.09
N LEU A 342 -13.09 -7.95 -16.00
CA LEU A 342 -11.93 -7.72 -15.14
C LEU A 342 -10.60 -7.88 -15.91
N TYR A 343 -10.47 -8.95 -16.70
CA TYR A 343 -9.31 -9.20 -17.57
C TYR A 343 -9.10 -8.04 -18.56
N GLU A 344 -10.16 -7.65 -19.30
CA GLU A 344 -10.11 -6.55 -20.27
C GLU A 344 -9.66 -5.22 -19.64
N VAL A 345 -10.29 -4.81 -18.53
CA VAL A 345 -9.91 -3.59 -17.82
C VAL A 345 -8.48 -3.66 -17.32
N THR A 346 -8.04 -4.81 -16.80
CA THR A 346 -6.65 -4.97 -16.32
C THR A 346 -5.64 -4.72 -17.45
N LYS A 347 -5.89 -5.22 -18.67
CA LYS A 347 -5.00 -4.99 -19.82
C LYS A 347 -4.88 -3.50 -20.16
N VAL A 348 -5.98 -2.74 -20.09
CA VAL A 348 -5.96 -1.28 -20.27
C VAL A 348 -5.17 -0.60 -19.16
N VAL A 349 -5.40 -0.94 -17.88
CA VAL A 349 -4.66 -0.32 -16.77
C VAL A 349 -3.16 -0.62 -16.84
N THR A 350 -2.75 -1.83 -17.25
CA THR A 350 -1.33 -2.15 -17.50
C THR A 350 -0.73 -1.24 -18.58
N ARG A 351 -1.42 -1.06 -19.71
CA ARG A 351 -0.99 -0.15 -20.79
C ARG A 351 -0.89 1.31 -20.31
N ASN A 352 -1.85 1.76 -19.50
CA ASN A 352 -1.85 3.10 -18.93
C ASN A 352 -0.66 3.32 -18.00
N LEU A 353 -0.38 2.37 -17.10
CA LEU A 353 0.75 2.46 -16.18
C LEU A 353 2.10 2.39 -16.92
N ASN A 354 2.21 1.61 -18.01
CA ASN A 354 3.40 1.63 -18.86
C ASN A 354 3.59 2.99 -19.58
N LYS A 355 2.51 3.61 -20.08
CA LYS A 355 2.58 4.99 -20.65
C LYS A 355 2.93 6.05 -19.60
N VAL A 356 2.50 5.87 -18.34
CA VAL A 356 2.89 6.75 -17.22
C VAL A 356 4.40 6.76 -16.98
N ILE A 357 5.12 5.63 -17.14
CA ILE A 357 6.58 5.55 -16.96
C ILE A 357 7.30 6.56 -17.87
N ASP A 358 6.92 6.61 -19.15
CA ASP A 358 7.61 7.43 -20.14
C ASP A 358 7.25 8.93 -20.04
N ARG A 359 6.02 9.25 -19.58
CA ARG A 359 5.53 10.63 -19.41
C ARG A 359 5.75 11.23 -18.00
N ASN A 360 6.18 10.43 -17.02
CA ASN A 360 6.36 10.90 -15.65
C ASN A 360 7.54 11.89 -15.50
N TYR A 361 7.31 12.99 -14.79
CA TYR A 361 8.38 13.86 -14.29
C TYR A 361 9.04 13.23 -13.06
N TYR A 362 10.33 12.90 -13.15
CA TYR A 362 11.10 12.28 -12.07
C TYR A 362 11.80 13.34 -11.20
N PRO A 363 11.56 13.38 -9.87
CA PRO A 363 12.17 14.40 -9.00
C PRO A 363 13.70 14.30 -8.81
N VAL A 364 14.29 13.14 -9.12
CA VAL A 364 15.73 12.84 -9.04
C VAL A 364 16.14 11.94 -10.22
N VAL A 365 17.41 11.97 -10.63
CA VAL A 365 17.87 11.29 -11.87
C VAL A 365 17.95 9.76 -11.71
N GLU A 366 18.29 9.28 -10.51
CA GLU A 366 18.35 7.87 -10.14
C GLU A 366 16.96 7.20 -10.20
N ALA A 367 15.90 7.99 -9.98
CA ALA A 367 14.52 7.56 -10.10
C ALA A 367 14.11 7.37 -11.57
N ARG A 368 14.54 8.26 -12.47
CA ARG A 368 14.37 8.07 -13.91
C ARG A 368 15.19 6.88 -14.40
N ARG A 369 16.43 6.72 -13.92
CA ARG A 369 17.30 5.58 -14.26
C ARG A 369 16.60 4.26 -13.95
N SER A 370 16.27 3.99 -12.68
CA SER A 370 15.64 2.74 -12.25
C SER A 370 14.36 2.42 -13.04
N ASN A 371 13.42 3.38 -13.16
CA ASN A 371 12.14 3.11 -13.79
C ASN A 371 12.25 2.89 -15.31
N MET A 372 13.18 3.57 -16.01
CA MET A 372 13.38 3.32 -17.43
C MET A 372 14.02 1.95 -17.72
N ARG A 373 14.88 1.45 -16.82
CA ARG A 373 15.57 0.15 -16.98
C ARG A 373 14.66 -1.05 -16.72
N HIS A 374 13.92 -1.05 -15.61
CA HIS A 374 13.16 -2.22 -15.16
C HIS A 374 11.64 -2.08 -15.41
N ARG A 375 11.16 -0.84 -15.56
CA ARG A 375 9.77 -0.50 -15.89
C ARG A 375 8.69 -1.13 -14.97
N PRO A 376 8.84 -1.16 -13.63
CA PRO A 376 7.83 -1.73 -12.75
C PRO A 376 6.54 -0.90 -12.69
N VAL A 377 5.43 -1.60 -12.48
CA VAL A 377 4.11 -1.01 -12.19
C VAL A 377 3.46 -1.72 -11.01
N GLY A 378 2.44 -1.09 -10.42
CA GLY A 378 1.71 -1.63 -9.27
C GLY A 378 0.20 -1.55 -9.48
N LEU A 379 -0.35 -2.62 -10.07
CA LEU A 379 -1.79 -2.87 -10.12
C LEU A 379 -2.28 -3.34 -8.75
N GLY A 380 -3.28 -2.65 -8.21
CA GLY A 380 -3.95 -3.02 -6.98
C GLY A 380 -5.47 -3.09 -7.16
N VAL A 381 -6.16 -3.25 -6.03
CA VAL A 381 -7.62 -3.40 -5.98
C VAL A 381 -8.24 -2.44 -4.96
N GLN A 382 -9.57 -2.32 -5.00
CA GLN A 382 -10.37 -1.64 -3.98
C GLN A 382 -11.78 -2.26 -3.96
N GLY A 383 -12.46 -2.20 -2.82
CA GLY A 383 -13.81 -2.73 -2.67
C GLY A 383 -13.92 -4.26 -2.75
N PHE A 384 -12.91 -5.02 -2.31
CA PHE A 384 -13.05 -6.49 -2.25
C PHE A 384 -14.21 -6.92 -1.34
N ALA A 385 -14.35 -6.30 -0.16
CA ALA A 385 -15.48 -6.55 0.72
C ALA A 385 -16.83 -6.13 0.11
N ASP A 386 -16.89 -4.98 -0.58
CA ASP A 386 -18.08 -4.59 -1.35
C ASP A 386 -18.49 -5.63 -2.39
N ALA A 387 -17.52 -6.17 -3.14
CA ALA A 387 -17.76 -7.22 -4.12
C ALA A 387 -18.30 -8.50 -3.45
N LEU A 388 -17.73 -8.92 -2.33
CA LEU A 388 -18.24 -10.04 -1.54
C LEU A 388 -19.68 -9.81 -1.04
N LEU A 389 -19.99 -8.61 -0.54
CA LEU A 389 -21.35 -8.24 -0.08
C LEU A 389 -22.36 -8.19 -1.23
N MET A 390 -21.95 -7.75 -2.42
CA MET A 390 -22.78 -7.77 -3.63
C MET A 390 -23.02 -9.19 -4.16
N MET A 391 -22.04 -10.09 -4.00
CA MET A 391 -22.15 -11.52 -4.35
C MET A 391 -22.78 -12.38 -3.22
N LYS A 392 -23.22 -11.76 -2.12
CA LYS A 392 -23.77 -12.41 -0.92
C LYS A 392 -22.85 -13.47 -0.28
N LEU A 393 -21.53 -13.25 -0.33
CA LEU A 393 -20.51 -14.15 0.21
C LEU A 393 -19.93 -13.64 1.55
N PRO A 394 -20.14 -14.34 2.68
CA PRO A 394 -19.43 -14.04 3.93
C PRO A 394 -17.91 -14.12 3.76
N PHE A 395 -17.17 -13.19 4.35
CA PHE A 395 -15.71 -13.07 4.14
C PHE A 395 -14.92 -14.33 4.54
N GLU A 396 -15.40 -15.10 5.52
CA GLU A 396 -14.75 -16.33 5.98
C GLU A 396 -15.06 -17.58 5.11
N SER A 397 -15.96 -17.46 4.12
CA SER A 397 -16.44 -18.61 3.32
C SER A 397 -15.42 -19.12 2.29
N GLU A 398 -15.45 -20.42 1.99
CA GLU A 398 -14.60 -21.00 0.93
C GLU A 398 -14.87 -20.37 -0.45
N ALA A 399 -16.12 -19.93 -0.72
CA ALA A 399 -16.47 -19.19 -1.91
C ALA A 399 -15.75 -17.82 -1.99
N ALA A 400 -15.65 -17.09 -0.86
CA ALA A 400 -14.88 -15.84 -0.79
C ALA A 400 -13.37 -16.07 -0.98
N LYS A 401 -12.81 -17.17 -0.46
CA LYS A 401 -11.41 -17.57 -0.68
C LYS A 401 -11.14 -17.93 -2.14
N ARG A 402 -12.05 -18.67 -2.79
CA ARG A 402 -11.94 -19.04 -4.20
C ARG A 402 -12.07 -17.82 -5.10
N LEU A 403 -13.04 -16.94 -4.85
CA LEU A 403 -13.20 -15.68 -5.60
C LEU A 403 -11.97 -14.78 -5.43
N ASN A 404 -11.35 -14.74 -4.25
CA ASN A 404 -10.07 -14.07 -4.02
C ASN A 404 -8.95 -14.64 -4.92
N GLN A 405 -8.77 -15.97 -4.96
CA GLN A 405 -7.78 -16.60 -5.85
C GLN A 405 -8.07 -16.27 -7.32
N ASP A 406 -9.32 -16.46 -7.77
CA ASP A 406 -9.72 -16.24 -9.16
C ASP A 406 -9.57 -14.78 -9.63
N ILE A 407 -9.85 -13.79 -8.76
CA ILE A 407 -9.65 -12.36 -9.07
C ILE A 407 -8.17 -12.07 -9.27
N PHE A 408 -7.30 -12.50 -8.36
CA PHE A 408 -5.87 -12.19 -8.45
C PHE A 408 -5.15 -12.99 -9.53
N GLU A 409 -5.55 -14.24 -9.79
CA GLU A 409 -5.10 -15.00 -10.96
C GLU A 409 -5.45 -14.27 -12.26
N THR A 410 -6.70 -13.77 -12.38
CA THR A 410 -7.17 -13.02 -13.55
C THR A 410 -6.42 -11.71 -13.77
N ILE A 411 -6.19 -10.94 -12.69
CA ILE A 411 -5.42 -9.69 -12.76
C ILE A 411 -3.98 -9.98 -13.20
N TYR A 412 -3.32 -11.00 -12.62
CA TYR A 412 -1.95 -11.33 -12.97
C TYR A 412 -1.82 -11.85 -14.41
N PHE A 413 -2.76 -12.68 -14.88
CA PHE A 413 -2.79 -13.17 -16.27
C PHE A 413 -2.90 -12.03 -17.26
N ALA A 414 -3.91 -11.16 -17.08
CA ALA A 414 -4.16 -10.00 -17.92
C ALA A 414 -2.96 -9.04 -17.93
N ALA A 415 -2.33 -8.81 -16.76
CA ALA A 415 -1.17 -7.94 -16.66
C ALA A 415 0.07 -8.50 -17.34
N CYS A 416 0.37 -9.80 -17.16
CA CYS A 416 1.45 -10.48 -17.86
C CYS A 416 1.23 -10.48 -19.37
N GLU A 417 0.00 -10.72 -19.84
CA GLU A 417 -0.31 -10.70 -21.28
C GLU A 417 -0.20 -9.31 -21.89
N ALA A 418 -0.75 -8.26 -21.26
CA ALA A 418 -0.60 -6.89 -21.76
C ALA A 418 0.87 -6.42 -21.74
N SER A 419 1.67 -6.87 -20.77
CA SER A 419 3.12 -6.64 -20.72
C SER A 419 3.87 -7.42 -21.81
N CYS A 420 3.39 -8.60 -22.21
CA CYS A 420 3.92 -9.37 -23.33
C CYS A 420 3.55 -8.73 -24.69
N GLU A 421 2.30 -8.28 -24.87
CA GLU A 421 1.84 -7.52 -26.05
C GLU A 421 2.63 -6.22 -26.25
N LEU A 422 2.98 -5.53 -25.16
CA LEU A 422 3.85 -4.36 -25.22
C LEU A 422 5.30 -4.73 -25.56
N ALA A 423 5.79 -5.92 -25.20
CA ALA A 423 7.13 -6.40 -25.55
C ALA A 423 7.21 -6.88 -27.01
N GLU A 424 6.13 -7.50 -27.53
CA GLU A 424 5.97 -7.86 -28.94
C GLU A 424 6.10 -6.64 -29.88
N VAL A 425 5.76 -5.44 -29.41
CA VAL A 425 5.84 -4.18 -30.18
C VAL A 425 7.08 -3.32 -29.84
N GLN A 426 7.54 -3.32 -28.59
CA GLN A 426 8.56 -2.37 -28.10
C GLN A 426 9.87 -3.03 -27.60
N GLY A 427 9.96 -4.36 -27.66
CA GLY A 427 10.97 -5.15 -26.97
C GLY A 427 10.73 -5.24 -25.44
N PRO A 428 11.36 -6.20 -24.75
CA PRO A 428 11.27 -6.31 -23.29
C PRO A 428 11.90 -5.11 -22.55
N TYR A 429 11.81 -5.08 -21.22
CA TYR A 429 12.59 -4.13 -20.40
C TYR A 429 14.09 -4.49 -20.41
N GLU A 430 14.96 -3.50 -20.15
CA GLU A 430 16.42 -3.61 -20.34
C GLU A 430 17.05 -4.80 -19.59
N THR A 431 16.55 -5.08 -18.39
CA THR A 431 17.08 -6.13 -17.50
C THR A 431 16.18 -7.38 -17.44
N TYR A 432 15.47 -7.69 -18.52
CA TYR A 432 14.63 -8.89 -18.62
C TYR A 432 15.46 -10.18 -18.62
N GLU A 433 16.59 -10.18 -19.32
CA GLU A 433 17.45 -11.37 -19.39
C GLU A 433 18.03 -11.76 -18.03
N GLY A 434 18.03 -13.07 -17.75
CA GLY A 434 18.38 -13.65 -16.47
C GLY A 434 17.33 -13.50 -15.36
N SER A 435 16.19 -12.84 -15.62
CA SER A 435 15.06 -12.83 -14.67
C SER A 435 14.37 -14.21 -14.61
N PRO A 436 13.68 -14.55 -13.52
CA PRO A 436 12.80 -15.73 -13.47
C PRO A 436 11.80 -15.78 -14.64
N ALA A 437 11.24 -14.64 -15.05
CA ALA A 437 10.33 -14.56 -16.18
C ALA A 437 10.99 -14.93 -17.54
N SER A 438 12.29 -14.65 -17.75
CA SER A 438 13.03 -15.13 -18.93
C SER A 438 13.37 -16.63 -18.87
N GLN A 439 13.30 -17.21 -17.67
CA GLN A 439 13.43 -18.66 -17.42
C GLN A 439 12.07 -19.38 -17.45
N GLY A 440 10.99 -18.73 -17.90
CA GLY A 440 9.63 -19.30 -17.95
C GLY A 440 8.93 -19.44 -16.58
N ARG A 441 9.48 -18.81 -15.53
CA ARG A 441 8.98 -18.87 -14.15
C ARG A 441 8.26 -17.57 -13.80
N LEU A 442 6.94 -17.65 -13.69
CA LEU A 442 6.07 -16.57 -13.22
C LEU A 442 5.87 -16.68 -11.70
N GLN A 443 5.14 -15.73 -11.10
CA GLN A 443 5.08 -15.60 -9.64
C GLN A 443 4.59 -16.87 -8.93
N PHE A 444 3.60 -17.59 -9.45
CA PHE A 444 3.09 -18.81 -8.81
C PHE A 444 4.14 -19.96 -8.81
N ASP A 445 5.00 -20.03 -9.83
CA ASP A 445 6.15 -20.95 -9.87
C ASP A 445 7.21 -20.62 -8.79
N LEU A 446 7.25 -19.36 -8.32
CA LEU A 446 8.10 -18.92 -7.20
C LEU A 446 7.49 -19.23 -5.82
N TRP A 447 6.23 -19.68 -5.78
CA TRP A 447 5.54 -20.17 -4.57
C TRP A 447 5.31 -21.68 -4.58
N GLY A 448 5.54 -22.37 -5.70
CA GLY A 448 5.19 -23.78 -5.85
C GLY A 448 3.68 -24.02 -5.91
N VAL A 449 2.94 -23.08 -6.52
CA VAL A 449 1.48 -23.12 -6.67
C VAL A 449 1.13 -23.37 -8.12
N GLU A 450 0.26 -24.34 -8.38
CA GLU A 450 -0.36 -24.52 -9.70
C GLU A 450 -1.55 -23.56 -9.86
N PRO A 451 -1.64 -22.80 -10.97
CA PRO A 451 -2.79 -21.95 -11.25
C PRO A 451 -4.01 -22.78 -11.65
N SER A 452 -5.18 -22.17 -11.74
CA SER A 452 -6.37 -22.88 -12.21
C SER A 452 -6.47 -22.94 -13.73
N ALA A 453 -7.37 -23.80 -14.24
CA ALA A 453 -7.67 -23.90 -15.67
C ALA A 453 -8.52 -22.73 -16.21
N ARG A 454 -8.54 -21.57 -15.53
CA ARG A 454 -9.33 -20.39 -15.92
C ARG A 454 -8.71 -19.65 -17.11
N TRP A 455 -7.38 -19.62 -17.19
CA TRP A 455 -6.63 -18.89 -18.21
C TRP A 455 -5.49 -19.75 -18.78
N ASP A 456 -5.14 -19.56 -20.04
CA ASP A 456 -4.08 -20.35 -20.71
C ASP A 456 -2.67 -19.87 -20.33
N TRP A 457 -2.26 -20.23 -19.13
CA TRP A 457 -0.91 -20.00 -18.62
C TRP A 457 0.18 -20.68 -19.45
N ALA A 458 -0.13 -21.76 -20.18
CA ALA A 458 0.84 -22.45 -21.04
C ALA A 458 1.10 -21.65 -22.33
N GLY A 459 0.04 -21.23 -23.02
CA GLY A 459 0.12 -20.34 -24.18
C GLY A 459 0.74 -18.98 -23.84
N LEU A 460 0.40 -18.40 -22.68
CA LEU A 460 1.01 -17.15 -22.22
C LEU A 460 2.50 -17.31 -21.92
N LYS A 461 2.92 -18.36 -21.19
CA LYS A 461 4.35 -18.66 -20.99
C LYS A 461 5.07 -18.87 -22.32
N ALA A 462 4.44 -19.53 -23.30
CA ALA A 462 5.00 -19.73 -24.63
C ALA A 462 5.09 -18.44 -25.47
N ARG A 463 4.25 -17.42 -25.23
CA ARG A 463 4.43 -16.06 -25.78
C ARG A 463 5.59 -15.34 -25.09
N ILE A 464 5.60 -15.32 -23.76
CA ILE A 464 6.64 -14.66 -22.95
C ILE A 464 8.03 -15.21 -23.30
N ALA A 465 8.19 -16.52 -23.50
CA ALA A 465 9.45 -17.14 -23.90
C ALA A 465 9.95 -16.76 -25.32
N ARG A 466 9.14 -16.08 -26.14
CA ARG A 466 9.54 -15.54 -27.46
C ARG A 466 9.72 -14.03 -27.46
N SER A 467 8.86 -13.31 -26.76
CA SER A 467 8.71 -11.86 -26.86
C SER A 467 9.19 -11.10 -25.62
N GLY A 468 9.33 -11.79 -24.49
CA GLY A 468 9.60 -11.22 -23.18
C GLY A 468 8.41 -10.50 -22.54
N LEU A 469 8.70 -9.61 -21.60
CA LEU A 469 7.76 -8.74 -20.90
C LEU A 469 8.27 -7.30 -20.92
N ARG A 470 7.37 -6.31 -21.02
CA ARG A 470 7.72 -4.88 -21.05
C ARG A 470 7.94 -4.28 -19.66
N ASN A 471 7.44 -4.95 -18.61
CA ASN A 471 7.46 -4.48 -17.22
C ASN A 471 7.98 -5.60 -16.31
N SER A 472 8.93 -5.32 -15.41
CA SER A 472 9.55 -6.34 -14.54
C SER A 472 8.66 -6.84 -13.41
N LEU A 473 7.70 -6.02 -13.00
CA LEU A 473 6.76 -6.24 -11.90
C LEU A 473 5.44 -5.54 -12.26
N LEU A 474 4.32 -6.11 -11.84
CA LEU A 474 2.99 -5.78 -12.35
C LEU A 474 1.94 -5.53 -11.25
N VAL A 475 1.95 -6.32 -10.17
CA VAL A 475 0.82 -6.41 -9.22
C VAL A 475 1.29 -6.13 -7.79
N ALA A 476 0.75 -5.05 -7.21
CA ALA A 476 1.07 -4.56 -5.86
C ALA A 476 -0.18 -3.96 -5.17
N PRO A 477 -0.99 -4.73 -4.42
CA PRO A 477 -2.18 -4.20 -3.76
C PRO A 477 -1.86 -3.23 -2.60
N MET A 478 -1.92 -1.94 -2.91
CA MET A 478 -1.66 -0.79 -2.03
C MET A 478 -2.85 -0.45 -1.11
N PRO A 479 -2.71 0.46 -0.12
CA PRO A 479 -3.82 1.01 0.64
C PRO A 479 -4.52 2.09 -0.19
N THR A 480 -5.82 1.94 -0.42
CA THR A 480 -6.58 2.83 -1.32
C THR A 480 -7.40 3.91 -0.62
N ALA A 481 -7.11 4.22 0.65
CA ALA A 481 -7.79 5.21 1.52
C ALA A 481 -8.44 6.42 0.84
N SER A 482 -7.73 7.12 -0.07
CA SER A 482 -8.31 8.26 -0.79
C SER A 482 -9.07 7.87 -2.05
N THR A 483 -8.59 6.90 -2.84
CA THR A 483 -9.22 6.49 -4.11
C THR A 483 -10.49 5.67 -3.88
N ALA A 484 -10.49 4.77 -2.90
CA ALA A 484 -11.66 4.04 -2.43
C ALA A 484 -12.72 4.99 -1.85
N GLN A 485 -12.32 5.99 -1.07
CA GLN A 485 -13.26 7.02 -0.59
C GLN A 485 -13.81 7.88 -1.75
N ILE A 486 -13.03 8.16 -2.81
CA ILE A 486 -13.50 8.89 -3.99
C ILE A 486 -14.51 8.06 -4.81
N LEU A 487 -14.21 6.80 -5.11
CA LEU A 487 -15.15 5.96 -5.85
C LEU A 487 -16.39 5.61 -5.00
N GLY A 488 -16.22 5.61 -3.67
CA GLY A 488 -17.17 5.11 -2.70
C GLY A 488 -17.08 3.59 -2.64
N ASN A 489 -16.04 3.05 -2.00
CA ASN A 489 -15.72 1.63 -1.81
C ASN A 489 -14.96 1.44 -0.46
N ASN A 490 -14.93 0.22 0.08
CA ASN A 490 -14.04 -0.16 1.18
C ASN A 490 -12.57 -0.23 0.71
N GLU A 491 -11.64 -0.08 1.65
CA GLU A 491 -10.20 -0.01 1.33
C GLU A 491 -9.63 -1.37 0.86
N SER A 492 -8.94 -1.32 -0.27
CA SER A 492 -8.11 -2.38 -0.83
C SER A 492 -8.80 -3.76 -0.85
N PHE A 493 -8.13 -4.77 -0.29
CA PHE A 493 -8.63 -6.13 -0.08
C PHE A 493 -9.16 -6.39 1.35
N GLU A 494 -9.36 -5.34 2.16
CA GLU A 494 -9.71 -5.48 3.58
C GLU A 494 -11.21 -5.78 3.79
N PRO A 495 -11.58 -6.48 4.89
CA PRO A 495 -12.96 -6.51 5.36
C PRO A 495 -13.48 -5.13 5.79
N TYR A 496 -14.79 -5.00 5.98
CA TYR A 496 -15.36 -3.79 6.59
C TYR A 496 -14.88 -3.63 8.04
N THR A 497 -14.28 -2.48 8.35
CA THR A 497 -13.75 -2.18 9.69
C THR A 497 -14.87 -1.95 10.72
N GLN A 498 -16.03 -1.45 10.28
CA GLN A 498 -17.29 -1.28 11.01
C GLN A 498 -18.44 -1.26 9.99
N ASN A 499 -19.69 -1.58 10.37
CA ASN A 499 -20.86 -1.27 9.52
C ASN A 499 -21.48 0.10 9.79
N LEU A 500 -20.83 0.93 10.61
CA LEU A 500 -21.26 2.29 10.94
C LEU A 500 -20.04 3.17 11.16
N TYR A 501 -20.00 4.31 10.45
CA TYR A 501 -18.89 5.25 10.44
C TYR A 501 -19.37 6.65 10.83
N VAL A 502 -18.60 7.35 11.67
CA VAL A 502 -18.80 8.79 11.92
C VAL A 502 -17.84 9.57 11.02
N ARG A 503 -18.38 10.30 10.04
CA ARG A 503 -17.61 11.11 9.09
C ARG A 503 -17.73 12.59 9.46
N ARG A 504 -16.61 13.21 9.80
CA ARG A 504 -16.49 14.65 10.09
C ARG A 504 -16.27 15.45 8.80
N VAL A 505 -17.11 16.45 8.56
CA VAL A 505 -16.99 17.43 7.47
C VAL A 505 -17.18 18.85 8.03
N LEU A 506 -16.94 19.88 7.22
CA LEU A 506 -17.07 21.29 7.65
C LEU A 506 -18.49 21.65 8.13
N SER A 507 -19.51 20.90 7.71
CA SER A 507 -20.91 21.08 8.10
C SER A 507 -21.36 20.21 9.28
N GLY A 508 -20.46 19.48 9.95
CA GLY A 508 -20.77 18.67 11.15
C GLY A 508 -20.31 17.22 11.09
N GLU A 509 -20.81 16.40 12.02
CA GLU A 509 -20.59 14.96 12.05
C GLU A 509 -21.78 14.21 11.42
N PHE A 510 -21.49 13.26 10.54
CA PHE A 510 -22.50 12.46 9.85
C PHE A 510 -22.31 10.99 10.18
N VAL A 511 -23.37 10.33 10.65
CA VAL A 511 -23.40 8.87 10.86
C VAL A 511 -23.78 8.20 9.54
N GLN A 512 -22.85 7.45 8.96
CA GLN A 512 -23.03 6.69 7.74
C GLN A 512 -23.04 5.19 8.04
N VAL A 513 -24.18 4.54 7.82
CA VAL A 513 -24.32 3.08 7.86
C VAL A 513 -23.71 2.48 6.58
N ASN A 514 -23.18 1.25 6.66
CA ASN A 514 -22.80 0.48 5.48
C ASN A 514 -24.00 0.35 4.54
N ARG A 515 -23.89 0.94 3.34
CA ARG A 515 -24.95 1.02 2.33
C ARG A 515 -25.52 -0.35 1.92
N HIS A 516 -24.69 -1.40 1.95
CA HIS A 516 -25.09 -2.76 1.61
C HIS A 516 -25.99 -3.34 2.71
N LEU A 517 -25.54 -3.23 3.97
CA LEU A 517 -26.34 -3.61 5.15
C LEU A 517 -27.66 -2.84 5.19
N LEU A 518 -27.62 -1.53 4.99
CA LEU A 518 -28.82 -0.68 4.98
C LEU A 518 -29.80 -1.11 3.87
N ARG A 519 -29.30 -1.42 2.67
CA ARG A 519 -30.12 -1.92 1.55
C ARG A 519 -30.76 -3.26 1.89
N ASP A 520 -29.99 -4.22 2.40
CA ASP A 520 -30.48 -5.57 2.72
C ASP A 520 -31.50 -5.53 3.88
N LEU A 521 -31.28 -4.69 4.90
CA LEU A 521 -32.24 -4.48 6.00
C LEU A 521 -33.53 -3.82 5.52
N ILE A 522 -33.46 -2.81 4.63
CA ILE A 522 -34.65 -2.18 4.05
C ILE A 522 -35.41 -3.17 3.16
N GLN A 523 -34.71 -3.92 2.30
CA GLN A 523 -35.33 -4.92 1.41
C GLN A 523 -36.03 -6.05 2.16
N ARG A 524 -35.58 -6.40 3.37
CA ARG A 524 -36.21 -7.40 4.25
C ARG A 524 -37.23 -6.80 5.24
N GLY A 525 -37.48 -5.49 5.20
CA GLY A 525 -38.39 -4.82 6.14
C GLY A 525 -37.88 -4.74 7.59
N LEU A 526 -36.58 -4.94 7.81
CA LEU A 526 -35.93 -4.99 9.12
C LEU A 526 -35.41 -3.63 9.61
N TRP A 527 -35.29 -2.63 8.72
CA TRP A 527 -34.72 -1.34 9.09
C TRP A 527 -35.69 -0.48 9.92
N SER A 528 -35.34 -0.24 11.18
CA SER A 528 -36.05 0.67 12.10
C SER A 528 -35.10 1.65 12.79
N GLU A 529 -35.66 2.65 13.47
CA GLU A 529 -34.88 3.62 14.24
C GLU A 529 -34.26 2.98 15.50
N GLU A 530 -34.96 2.04 16.14
CA GLU A 530 -34.44 1.24 17.25
C GLU A 530 -33.24 0.41 16.81
N LEU A 531 -33.30 -0.21 15.62
CA LEU A 531 -32.18 -0.96 15.05
C LEU A 531 -30.99 -0.03 14.72
N ARG A 532 -31.25 1.20 14.26
CA ARG A 532 -30.21 2.24 14.07
C ARG A 532 -29.52 2.58 15.38
N VAL A 533 -30.27 2.79 16.46
CA VAL A 533 -29.74 3.08 17.80
C VAL A 533 -28.95 1.88 18.35
N GLN A 534 -29.43 0.65 18.17
CA GLN A 534 -28.67 -0.56 18.55
C GLN A 534 -27.35 -0.67 17.75
N LEU A 535 -27.36 -0.44 16.44
CA LEU A 535 -26.14 -0.48 15.61
C LEU A 535 -25.11 0.59 16.04
N ILE A 536 -25.56 1.76 16.50
CA ILE A 536 -24.71 2.78 17.13
C ILE A 536 -24.15 2.27 18.46
N ARG A 537 -24.99 1.72 19.34
CA ARG A 537 -24.61 1.16 20.66
C ARG A 537 -23.57 0.04 20.53
N HIS A 538 -23.68 -0.79 19.50
CA HIS A 538 -22.74 -1.87 19.19
C HIS A 538 -21.59 -1.47 18.25
N ASN A 539 -21.29 -0.17 18.11
CA ASN A 539 -20.15 0.37 17.35
C ASN A 539 -20.07 -0.14 15.89
N GLY A 540 -21.22 -0.38 15.25
CA GLY A 540 -21.29 -0.92 13.89
C GLY A 540 -21.10 -2.43 13.76
N SER A 541 -21.09 -3.18 14.87
CA SER A 541 -21.23 -4.64 14.85
C SER A 541 -22.70 -5.04 14.75
N VAL A 542 -22.98 -6.11 13.99
CA VAL A 542 -24.34 -6.66 13.81
C VAL A 542 -24.63 -7.89 14.67
N GLN A 543 -23.61 -8.47 15.32
CA GLN A 543 -23.71 -9.80 15.94
C GLN A 543 -24.70 -9.87 17.10
N ALA A 544 -24.91 -8.75 17.81
CA ALA A 544 -25.83 -8.63 18.94
C ALA A 544 -27.23 -8.09 18.57
N LEU A 545 -27.50 -7.88 17.27
CA LEU A 545 -28.78 -7.37 16.79
C LEU A 545 -29.78 -8.50 16.53
N ASP A 546 -31.06 -8.22 16.70
CA ASP A 546 -32.14 -9.16 16.36
C ASP A 546 -32.42 -9.14 14.85
N ILE A 547 -31.47 -9.70 14.08
CA ILE A 547 -31.55 -9.84 12.62
C ILE A 547 -31.20 -11.30 12.21
N PRO A 548 -31.63 -11.78 11.03
CA PRO A 548 -31.27 -13.10 10.52
C PRO A 548 -29.76 -13.39 10.51
N ASP A 549 -29.37 -14.62 10.86
CA ASP A 549 -27.96 -15.00 11.03
C ASP A 549 -27.15 -14.98 9.72
N ASP A 550 -27.79 -15.08 8.56
CA ASP A 550 -27.13 -14.90 7.27
C ASP A 550 -26.63 -13.46 7.08
N LEU A 551 -27.36 -12.45 7.59
CA LEU A 551 -26.86 -11.08 7.66
C LEU A 551 -25.75 -10.93 8.71
N LYS A 552 -25.85 -11.61 9.86
CA LYS A 552 -24.80 -11.57 10.89
C LYS A 552 -23.46 -12.10 10.36
N GLU A 553 -23.48 -13.21 9.64
CA GLU A 553 -22.31 -13.81 8.98
C GLU A 553 -21.80 -12.94 7.81
N LEU A 554 -22.70 -12.44 6.95
CA LEU A 554 -22.33 -11.61 5.80
C LEU A 554 -21.70 -10.27 6.20
N TYR A 555 -22.22 -9.64 7.26
CA TYR A 555 -21.80 -8.31 7.74
C TYR A 555 -20.85 -8.34 8.95
N LYS A 556 -20.12 -9.45 9.16
CA LYS A 556 -19.02 -9.51 10.13
C LYS A 556 -18.01 -8.38 9.93
N THR A 557 -17.67 -7.66 10.99
CA THR A 557 -16.58 -6.67 10.96
C THR A 557 -15.21 -7.33 11.02
N VAL A 558 -14.16 -6.61 10.63
CA VAL A 558 -12.76 -7.09 10.71
C VAL A 558 -12.32 -7.54 12.12
N TRP A 559 -13.04 -7.11 13.17
CA TRP A 559 -12.80 -7.48 14.56
C TRP A 559 -13.45 -8.82 14.95
N GLU A 560 -14.47 -9.24 14.20
CA GLU A 560 -15.20 -10.50 14.34
C GLU A 560 -14.61 -11.61 13.44
N ILE A 561 -13.96 -11.22 12.34
CA ILE A 561 -13.29 -12.14 11.39
C ILE A 561 -11.98 -12.67 11.98
N LYS A 562 -11.78 -13.99 11.89
CA LYS A 562 -10.54 -14.65 12.32
C LYS A 562 -9.37 -14.17 11.45
N GLN A 563 -8.42 -13.44 12.05
CA GLN A 563 -7.26 -12.89 11.33
C GLN A 563 -6.42 -13.94 10.61
N ARG A 564 -6.45 -15.20 11.07
CA ARG A 564 -5.86 -16.32 10.34
C ARG A 564 -6.43 -16.47 8.92
N VAL A 565 -7.74 -16.30 8.73
CA VAL A 565 -8.38 -16.35 7.40
C VAL A 565 -7.91 -15.19 6.53
N VAL A 566 -7.74 -13.99 7.11
CA VAL A 566 -7.19 -12.81 6.39
C VAL A 566 -5.75 -13.08 5.93
N VAL A 567 -4.92 -13.68 6.78
CA VAL A 567 -3.53 -14.08 6.47
C VAL A 567 -3.48 -15.23 5.46
N ASP A 568 -4.37 -16.22 5.57
CA ASP A 568 -4.44 -17.35 4.64
C ASP A 568 -4.87 -16.86 3.24
N MET A 569 -5.93 -16.06 3.13
CA MET A 569 -6.37 -15.43 1.87
C MET A 569 -5.29 -14.51 1.28
N ALA A 570 -4.52 -13.81 2.11
CA ALA A 570 -3.40 -12.98 1.67
C ALA A 570 -2.25 -13.82 1.08
N ALA A 571 -1.97 -15.00 1.64
CA ALA A 571 -1.00 -15.94 1.07
C ALA A 571 -1.51 -16.57 -0.22
N ASP A 572 -2.79 -16.92 -0.28
CA ASP A 572 -3.42 -17.55 -1.46
C ASP A 572 -3.39 -16.61 -2.69
N ARG A 573 -3.62 -15.30 -2.52
CA ARG A 573 -3.39 -14.31 -3.59
C ARG A 573 -1.93 -13.95 -3.80
N GLY A 574 -1.06 -14.22 -2.83
CA GLY A 574 0.38 -13.94 -2.88
C GLY A 574 1.10 -14.66 -4.03
N ALA A 575 0.59 -15.81 -4.46
CA ALA A 575 1.05 -16.55 -5.64
C ALA A 575 0.82 -15.79 -6.97
N PHE A 576 -0.04 -14.77 -6.98
CA PHE A 576 -0.38 -13.94 -8.16
C PHE A 576 -0.01 -12.45 -7.95
N ILE A 577 0.80 -12.15 -6.93
CA ILE A 577 1.27 -10.80 -6.60
C ILE A 577 2.79 -10.82 -6.67
N ASP A 578 3.37 -10.32 -7.76
CA ASP A 578 4.81 -10.32 -8.00
C ASP A 578 5.57 -9.31 -7.12
N GLN A 579 4.91 -8.24 -6.67
CA GLN A 579 5.37 -7.34 -5.61
C GLN A 579 4.93 -7.88 -4.22
N SER A 580 4.24 -7.10 -3.39
CA SER A 580 3.62 -7.51 -2.12
C SER A 580 2.27 -6.81 -1.92
N GLN A 581 1.69 -6.85 -0.71
CA GLN A 581 0.39 -6.29 -0.37
C GLN A 581 0.39 -5.63 1.02
N SER A 582 -0.31 -4.51 1.20
CA SER A 582 -0.32 -3.70 2.43
C SER A 582 -1.16 -4.30 3.57
N LEU A 583 -0.82 -5.50 4.04
CA LEU A 583 -1.64 -6.31 4.95
C LEU A 583 -1.74 -5.73 6.38
N ASN A 584 -2.81 -5.00 6.70
CA ASN A 584 -3.10 -4.64 8.10
C ASN A 584 -3.65 -5.84 8.89
N ILE A 585 -3.31 -5.91 10.18
CA ILE A 585 -3.78 -6.95 11.11
C ILE A 585 -4.60 -6.28 12.22
N HIS A 586 -5.80 -6.79 12.48
CA HIS A 586 -6.76 -6.23 13.42
C HIS A 586 -6.95 -7.17 14.62
N MET A 587 -6.61 -6.73 15.83
CA MET A 587 -6.53 -7.61 16.99
C MET A 587 -7.20 -7.02 18.24
N VAL A 588 -8.28 -7.65 18.68
CA VAL A 588 -8.88 -7.41 20.01
C VAL A 588 -8.02 -8.09 21.07
N ASP A 589 -7.72 -7.37 22.15
CA ASP A 589 -6.81 -7.74 23.25
C ASP A 589 -5.47 -8.30 22.74
N ALA A 590 -4.75 -7.47 21.98
CA ALA A 590 -3.45 -7.82 21.46
C ALA A 590 -2.46 -8.12 22.59
N ASN A 591 -1.81 -9.28 22.52
CA ASN A 591 -0.81 -9.73 23.47
C ASN A 591 0.30 -10.49 22.73
N THR A 592 1.46 -10.67 23.40
CA THR A 592 2.65 -11.27 22.79
C THR A 592 2.40 -12.64 22.18
N ALA A 593 1.57 -13.49 22.80
CA ALA A 593 1.26 -14.83 22.29
C ALA A 593 0.45 -14.77 20.98
N LYS A 594 -0.62 -13.96 20.93
CA LYS A 594 -1.41 -13.74 19.71
C LYS A 594 -0.57 -13.13 18.58
N LEU A 595 0.27 -12.14 18.89
CA LEU A 595 1.12 -11.45 17.92
C LEU A 595 2.20 -12.38 17.35
N SER A 596 2.94 -13.09 18.20
CA SER A 596 3.93 -14.08 17.76
C SER A 596 3.28 -15.18 16.93
N SER A 597 2.13 -15.71 17.34
CA SER A 597 1.40 -16.72 16.57
C SER A 597 1.00 -16.23 15.17
N MET A 598 0.51 -14.99 15.06
CA MET A 598 0.18 -14.36 13.78
C MET A 598 1.42 -14.18 12.89
N HIS A 599 2.51 -13.61 13.42
CA HIS A 599 3.75 -13.42 12.67
C HIS A 599 4.36 -14.76 12.20
N PHE A 600 4.37 -15.79 13.05
CA PHE A 600 4.82 -17.13 12.66
C PHE A 600 3.93 -17.75 11.59
N HIS A 601 2.60 -17.63 11.68
CA HIS A 601 1.68 -18.14 10.66
C HIS A 601 1.89 -17.45 9.31
N GLY A 602 1.97 -16.11 9.27
CA GLY A 602 2.23 -15.35 8.05
C GLY A 602 3.58 -15.69 7.39
N TRP A 603 4.63 -15.85 8.21
CA TRP A 603 5.95 -16.30 7.72
C TRP A 603 5.93 -17.74 7.21
N GLN A 604 5.29 -18.68 7.92
CA GLN A 604 5.18 -20.08 7.48
C GLN A 604 4.33 -20.26 6.22
N ARG A 605 3.34 -19.37 6.00
CA ARG A 605 2.59 -19.26 4.74
C ARG A 605 3.36 -18.50 3.65
N GLY A 606 4.56 -17.98 3.95
CA GLY A 606 5.49 -17.41 2.97
C GLY A 606 5.15 -16.00 2.50
N LEU A 607 4.38 -15.23 3.28
CA LEU A 607 4.09 -13.81 2.99
C LEU A 607 5.37 -12.98 2.91
N LYS A 608 5.45 -12.08 1.91
CA LYS A 608 6.54 -11.09 1.82
C LYS A 608 6.33 -9.95 2.82
N THR A 609 5.10 -9.46 2.93
CA THR A 609 4.66 -8.51 3.97
C THR A 609 3.79 -9.25 4.97
N GLY A 610 4.36 -9.59 6.13
CA GLY A 610 3.62 -10.25 7.21
C GLY A 610 2.67 -9.34 7.98
N MET A 611 2.94 -8.03 8.01
CA MET A 611 2.09 -7.00 8.62
C MET A 611 2.48 -5.60 8.11
N TYR A 612 1.49 -4.73 7.89
CA TYR A 612 1.66 -3.29 7.67
C TYR A 612 1.44 -2.51 8.98
N TYR A 613 0.20 -2.20 9.35
CA TYR A 613 -0.15 -1.79 10.71
C TYR A 613 -0.79 -2.92 11.51
N LEU A 614 -0.42 -2.98 12.79
CA LEU A 614 -1.28 -3.55 13.82
C LEU A 614 -2.36 -2.51 14.20
N ARG A 615 -3.62 -2.90 14.15
CA ARG A 615 -4.77 -2.15 14.67
C ARG A 615 -5.31 -2.88 15.89
N THR A 616 -5.45 -2.20 17.02
CA THR A 616 -5.90 -2.81 18.28
C THR A 616 -7.20 -2.22 18.80
N LYS A 617 -7.94 -3.05 19.55
CA LYS A 617 -9.03 -2.65 20.45
C LYS A 617 -8.85 -3.38 21.79
N ALA A 618 -9.32 -2.79 22.87
CA ALA A 618 -9.51 -3.49 24.15
C ALA A 618 -10.88 -4.19 24.16
N ALA A 619 -11.03 -5.25 24.96
CA ALA A 619 -12.32 -5.93 25.17
C ALA A 619 -13.43 -4.98 25.65
N ALA A 620 -13.07 -4.04 26.52
CA ALA A 620 -13.99 -3.06 27.10
C ALA A 620 -13.89 -1.72 26.35
N ASP A 621 -14.74 -1.53 25.33
CA ASP A 621 -15.12 -0.18 24.91
C ASP A 621 -15.88 0.50 26.07
N ALA A 622 -15.59 1.77 26.35
CA ALA A 622 -16.35 2.53 27.33
C ALA A 622 -17.81 2.69 26.88
N ILE A 623 -18.76 2.46 27.78
CA ILE A 623 -20.20 2.54 27.49
C ILE A 623 -20.52 3.95 26.98
N LYS A 624 -21.00 4.03 25.74
CA LYS A 624 -21.39 5.29 25.11
C LYS A 624 -22.80 5.68 25.52
N PHE A 625 -22.94 6.85 26.12
CA PHE A 625 -24.22 7.52 26.26
C PHE A 625 -24.69 7.95 24.86
N THR A 626 -25.68 7.23 24.31
CA THR A 626 -26.54 7.77 23.25
C THR A 626 -27.55 8.71 23.87
N VAL A 627 -27.82 9.84 23.21
CA VAL A 627 -28.90 10.75 23.63
C VAL A 627 -30.23 10.06 23.34
N GLU A 628 -31.16 10.15 24.30
CA GLU A 628 -32.48 9.50 24.33
C GLU A 628 -32.45 7.96 24.35
N VAL A 629 -32.63 7.42 25.56
CA VAL A 629 -33.25 6.13 25.79
C VAL A 629 -34.59 6.41 26.47
N PRO A 630 -35.74 6.05 25.87
CA PRO A 630 -37.01 6.04 26.59
C PRO A 630 -36.97 4.91 27.63
N ASP A 631 -37.12 5.25 28.91
CA ASP A 631 -37.14 4.25 29.97
C ASP A 631 -38.31 3.27 29.75
N ARG A 632 -37.98 1.99 29.52
CA ARG A 632 -38.93 0.90 29.71
C ARG A 632 -38.84 0.44 31.16
N GLU A 633 -39.95 0.65 31.85
CA GLU A 633 -40.23 0.40 33.26
C GLU A 633 -39.42 -0.76 33.87
N SER A 634 -38.50 -0.43 34.78
CA SER A 634 -37.89 -1.41 35.67
C SER A 634 -38.78 -1.63 36.90
N GLU A 635 -39.23 -2.87 37.14
CA GLU A 635 -39.96 -3.20 38.37
C GLU A 635 -39.13 -2.88 39.63
N PRO A 636 -39.78 -2.40 40.72
CA PRO A 636 -39.07 -1.87 41.89
C PRO A 636 -38.55 -2.99 42.81
N ASN A 637 -37.33 -3.48 42.55
CA ASN A 637 -36.66 -4.38 43.48
C ASN A 637 -35.81 -3.62 44.51
N SER A 638 -36.34 -3.47 45.72
CA SER A 638 -35.74 -2.69 46.79
C SER A 638 -34.68 -3.46 47.58
N GLN A 639 -33.44 -2.98 47.61
CA GLN A 639 -32.60 -3.05 48.80
C GLN A 639 -31.45 -2.03 48.81
N SER A 640 -31.15 -1.50 50.00
CA SER A 640 -30.24 -0.39 50.22
C SER A 640 -28.81 -0.85 50.58
N ALA A 641 -27.81 -0.23 49.97
CA ALA A 641 -26.44 -0.22 50.49
C ALA A 641 -25.86 1.20 50.39
N THR A 642 -25.46 1.76 51.53
CA THR A 642 -24.98 3.14 51.69
C THR A 642 -23.68 3.44 50.97
N CYS A 643 -23.60 4.62 50.34
CA CYS A 643 -22.33 5.25 49.97
C CYS A 643 -21.54 5.67 51.22
N LEU A 644 -20.23 5.42 51.22
CA LEU A 644 -19.24 6.06 52.11
C LEU A 644 -18.13 6.67 51.26
N GLY A 645 -17.65 7.84 51.66
CA GLY A 645 -17.04 8.84 50.76
C GLY A 645 -15.54 8.72 50.51
N CYS A 646 -15.02 9.76 49.85
CA CYS A 646 -13.70 9.82 49.20
C CYS A 646 -12.57 10.40 50.09
N SER A 647 -11.42 10.65 49.45
CA SER A 647 -10.13 11.20 49.94
C SER A 647 -9.18 10.18 50.59
N ALA A 648 -7.86 10.33 50.44
CA ALA A 648 -7.09 11.39 49.75
C ALA A 648 -6.30 10.85 48.55
#